data_AF-A0AAD8Y9Z9-F1
#
_entry.id   AF-A0AAD8Y9Z9-F1
#
_cell.length_a   1.000
_cell.length_b   1.000
_cell.length_c   1.000
_cell.angle_alpha   90.00
_cell.angle_beta   90.00
_cell.angle_gamma   90.00
#
_symmetry.space_group_name_H-M   'P 1'
#
loop_
_entity.id
_entity.type
_entity.pdbx_description
1 polymer ?
#
loop_
_entity_poly.entity_id
_entity_poly.type
_entity_poly.pdbx_seq_one_letter_code
_entity_poly.pdbx_strand_id
1 'polypeptide(L)'
;MNSQSLGSGELPSGTSGRLVFRSTKTNDANSRQPKDLHFINHQHHYNDLEVNGNATPQGAFDDTKEESDYSEPDPIELTQSTHSLLFSEPINSLPYAFALMIVLMSYTCLFLACYNNMQGGSDGNRLNVPFGVEVDVRVAQYLSLIIGLIMEEEIPSALFMLRQIPKTSLRQTAPQITYGKFAFAAIVRLTMGYFFLINMFLVVVQAKAVLDIFYDVIALQFLQQLDDICFTLAKMDVFGKRLKKATTRKCFSVEFPKLPFARRKKLSLFVKALYLINIVTLLIGMALINVKQDSGTYYCASISVYLGDHIWEEAVVYNNNSTIIGERMNLIFSYFNGEYIINGTTKNGRPIYVEQNKYNSEPFIDKVPAQIRYCASEQAWVFIHPNIRKSSSTDYNEECPWLLKSSETTEFNLLEVGGDWKIWTGTVSNGADFQVFCNECDGEVDCNYRGQCVDKRCQCDSTNSEFEGELEGYFGSSCQFKKPCLQMQGDMNDTWRIAWVDIAERKPFFSYDRPVYVYESGWKNLTIPEGDIIIMIYGGSRWFGAYYEDTESMGLEGWVDYVTQFHAFWDKIYTDQTKIVSDPTTSSSPIGSDFYMIGKRGERYGPFGELNPLSDPPGSGFFDCIEMNTTAHLIYVAEQLIYNQLHNMGQN
;
A
#
# COMPACT_ATOMS: atom_id res chain seq x y z
N MET A 1 16.15 5.21 36.32
CA MET A 1 17.13 4.97 35.23
C MET A 1 16.74 5.91 34.10
N ASN A 2 17.50 6.98 33.88
CA ASN A 2 17.16 8.06 32.95
C ASN A 2 17.55 7.66 31.52
N SER A 3 16.57 7.34 30.67
CA SER A 3 16.75 7.32 29.22
C SER A 3 16.33 8.69 28.67
N GLN A 4 17.32 9.51 28.35
CA GLN A 4 17.12 10.72 27.57
C GLN A 4 16.68 10.31 26.15
N SER A 5 15.51 10.79 25.75
CA SER A 5 15.01 10.77 24.38
C SER A 5 15.95 11.60 23.51
N LEU A 6 16.69 10.93 22.61
CA LEU A 6 17.42 11.58 21.53
C LEU A 6 16.39 12.22 20.59
N GLY A 7 16.41 13.55 20.53
CA GLY A 7 15.62 14.32 19.58
C GLY A 7 15.92 13.91 18.14
N SER A 8 14.85 13.78 17.36
CA SER A 8 14.87 13.74 15.91
C SER A 8 15.48 15.05 15.38
N GLY A 9 16.78 15.04 15.15
CA GLY A 9 17.44 16.08 14.38
C GLY A 9 16.94 16.02 12.94
N GLU A 10 16.27 17.08 12.51
CA GLU A 10 16.03 17.35 11.10
C GLU A 10 17.36 17.33 10.36
N LEU A 11 17.52 16.38 9.44
CA LEU A 11 18.59 16.41 8.45
C LEU A 11 18.30 17.56 7.48
N PRO A 12 19.27 18.44 7.19
CA PRO A 12 19.09 19.51 6.22
C PRO A 12 18.77 18.90 4.86
N SER A 13 17.69 19.39 4.24
CA SER A 13 17.30 19.08 2.87
C SER A 13 18.50 19.32 1.93
N GLY A 14 19.18 18.24 1.58
CA GLY A 14 20.24 18.26 0.58
C GLY A 14 19.64 18.70 -0.75
N THR A 15 20.08 19.86 -1.24
CA THR A 15 19.82 20.34 -2.58
C THR A 15 20.34 19.32 -3.59
N SER A 16 19.43 18.48 -4.08
CA SER A 16 19.69 17.61 -5.22
C SER A 16 19.97 18.49 -6.43
N GLY A 17 21.25 18.61 -6.76
CA GLY A 17 21.74 19.29 -7.95
C GLY A 17 21.18 18.63 -9.20
N ARG A 18 20.08 19.18 -9.71
CA ARG A 18 19.52 18.86 -11.02
C ARG A 18 20.56 19.24 -12.08
N LEU A 19 21.15 18.23 -12.73
CA LEU A 19 21.92 18.40 -13.96
C LEU A 19 20.97 18.94 -15.05
N VAL A 20 21.01 20.26 -15.24
CA VAL A 20 20.36 20.94 -16.36
C VAL A 20 21.26 20.80 -17.58
N PHE A 21 20.85 19.96 -18.54
CA PHE A 21 21.43 20.00 -19.88
C PHE A 21 21.05 21.34 -20.54
N ARG A 22 22.01 22.26 -20.52
CA ARG A 22 21.93 23.57 -21.17
C ARG A 22 22.11 23.38 -22.68
N SER A 23 21.00 23.22 -23.40
CA SER A 23 20.99 23.34 -24.87
C SER A 23 21.19 24.82 -25.24
N THR A 24 22.34 25.13 -25.81
CA THR A 24 22.70 26.43 -26.37
C THR A 24 21.82 26.70 -27.60
N LYS A 25 20.79 27.55 -27.44
CA LYS A 25 20.15 28.23 -28.56
C LYS A 25 21.07 29.32 -29.09
N THR A 26 21.70 29.07 -30.22
CA THR A 26 22.21 30.12 -31.11
C THR A 26 21.03 30.71 -31.88
N ASN A 27 20.78 32.00 -31.64
CA ASN A 27 19.97 32.83 -32.53
C ASN A 27 20.85 33.22 -33.70
N ASP A 28 20.50 32.77 -34.91
CA ASP A 28 20.85 33.47 -36.14
C ASP A 28 19.63 33.49 -37.06
N ALA A 29 19.32 34.70 -37.49
CA ALA A 29 18.27 35.02 -38.44
C ALA A 29 18.70 34.60 -39.85
N ASN A 30 17.82 33.90 -40.59
CA ASN A 30 17.52 34.32 -41.96
C ASN A 30 16.30 33.64 -42.55
N SER A 31 15.45 34.50 -43.09
CA SER A 31 14.40 34.24 -44.07
C SER A 31 14.89 33.35 -45.22
N ARG A 32 14.09 32.31 -45.56
CA ARG A 32 13.67 31.97 -46.94
C ARG A 32 12.68 30.81 -46.95
N GLN A 33 11.70 30.94 -47.84
CA GLN A 33 10.57 30.03 -48.12
C GLN A 33 10.97 28.56 -48.34
N PRO A 34 10.10 27.59 -48.02
CA PRO A 34 10.27 26.23 -48.53
C PRO A 34 9.73 26.14 -49.95
N LYS A 35 10.62 25.82 -50.89
CA LYS A 35 10.26 25.19 -52.16
C LYS A 35 10.04 23.70 -51.91
N ASP A 36 9.11 23.16 -52.69
CA ASP A 36 8.74 21.75 -52.80
C ASP A 36 9.96 20.81 -52.78
N LEU A 37 9.93 19.83 -51.88
CA LEU A 37 10.85 18.69 -51.94
C LEU A 37 10.05 17.40 -52.08
N HIS A 38 10.15 16.85 -53.29
CA HIS A 38 9.72 15.53 -53.72
C HIS A 38 10.18 14.43 -52.75
N PHE A 39 9.23 13.59 -52.32
CA PHE A 39 9.52 12.27 -51.79
C PHE A 39 10.06 11.37 -52.92
N ILE A 40 11.31 10.92 -52.78
CA ILE A 40 11.88 9.84 -53.58
C ILE A 40 11.32 8.53 -53.01
N ASN A 41 10.37 7.97 -53.76
CA ASN A 41 9.79 6.66 -53.53
C ASN A 41 10.73 5.62 -54.17
N HIS A 42 11.37 4.78 -53.37
CA HIS A 42 12.14 3.63 -53.88
C HIS A 42 11.15 2.54 -54.32
N GLN A 43 10.73 2.59 -55.59
CA GLN A 43 10.04 1.49 -56.25
C GLN A 43 11.04 0.37 -56.54
N HIS A 44 10.83 -0.78 -55.90
CA HIS A 44 11.44 -2.04 -56.31
C HIS A 44 10.70 -2.58 -57.54
N HIS A 45 11.49 -2.88 -58.57
CA HIS A 45 11.13 -3.61 -59.79
C HIS A 45 10.28 -4.85 -59.49
N TYR A 46 9.04 -4.87 -59.99
CA TYR A 46 8.31 -6.09 -60.28
C TYR A 46 8.43 -6.36 -61.78
N ASN A 47 8.98 -7.53 -62.12
CA ASN A 47 9.01 -8.03 -63.48
C ASN A 47 7.64 -8.63 -63.84
N ASP A 48 7.19 -8.30 -65.03
CA ASP A 48 6.07 -8.91 -65.74
C ASP A 48 6.25 -10.42 -65.86
N LEU A 49 5.20 -11.17 -65.51
CA LEU A 49 5.01 -12.54 -65.94
C LEU A 49 3.54 -12.72 -66.32
N GLU A 50 3.35 -12.89 -67.63
CA GLU A 50 2.07 -13.10 -68.30
C GLU A 50 1.34 -14.32 -67.76
N VAL A 51 0.09 -14.10 -67.37
CA VAL A 51 -0.88 -15.15 -67.07
C VAL A 51 -1.54 -15.56 -68.38
N ASN A 52 -1.14 -16.70 -68.92
CA ASN A 52 -1.97 -17.47 -69.85
C ASN A 52 -2.37 -18.78 -69.17
N GLY A 53 -3.69 -18.93 -69.01
CA GLY A 53 -4.30 -20.05 -68.35
C GLY A 53 -4.20 -21.35 -69.13
N ASN A 54 -4.06 -22.44 -68.39
CA ASN A 54 -4.77 -23.67 -68.69
C ASN A 54 -4.98 -24.43 -67.39
N ALA A 55 -6.25 -24.62 -67.04
CA ALA A 55 -6.68 -25.43 -65.93
C ALA A 55 -6.44 -26.92 -66.25
N THR A 56 -5.72 -27.60 -65.36
CA THR A 56 -5.74 -29.07 -65.25
C THR A 56 -6.11 -29.47 -63.82
N PRO A 57 -6.91 -30.53 -63.64
CA PRO A 57 -7.54 -30.84 -62.36
C PRO A 57 -6.64 -31.72 -61.46
N GLN A 58 -6.77 -31.48 -60.15
CA GLN A 58 -6.53 -32.43 -59.05
C GLN A 58 -5.22 -33.24 -59.11
N GLY A 59 -4.14 -32.64 -58.64
CA GLY A 59 -3.03 -33.38 -58.02
C GLY A 59 -3.22 -33.37 -56.51
N ALA A 60 -3.42 -34.56 -55.90
CA ALA A 60 -3.30 -34.72 -54.46
C ALA A 60 -1.92 -34.20 -54.02
N PHE A 61 -1.89 -33.25 -53.10
CA PHE A 61 -0.68 -32.78 -52.45
C PHE A 61 -0.09 -33.97 -51.67
N ASP A 62 0.87 -34.64 -52.29
CA ASP A 62 1.71 -35.64 -51.66
C ASP A 62 2.77 -34.92 -50.83
N ASP A 63 2.37 -34.55 -49.62
CA ASP A 63 3.13 -33.81 -48.59
C ASP A 63 4.32 -34.64 -48.02
N THR A 64 4.80 -35.65 -48.74
CA THR A 64 5.81 -36.62 -48.26
C THR A 64 7.20 -36.44 -48.87
N LYS A 65 7.45 -35.39 -49.66
CA LYS A 65 8.68 -35.31 -50.49
C LYS A 65 9.63 -34.12 -50.30
N GLU A 66 9.47 -33.30 -49.27
CA GLU A 66 10.44 -32.23 -48.95
C GLU A 66 11.35 -32.51 -47.73
N GLU A 67 11.47 -33.75 -47.28
CA GLU A 67 12.39 -34.13 -46.18
C GLU A 67 13.78 -34.61 -46.64
N SER A 68 14.14 -34.54 -47.94
CA SER A 68 15.40 -35.15 -48.42
C SER A 68 16.59 -34.19 -48.59
N ASP A 69 16.46 -32.89 -48.34
CA ASP A 69 17.57 -31.93 -48.41
C ASP A 69 18.03 -31.51 -47.01
N TYR A 70 18.28 -32.50 -46.15
CA TYR A 70 18.96 -32.27 -44.88
C TYR A 70 20.44 -31.99 -45.17
N SER A 71 20.78 -30.70 -45.20
CA SER A 71 22.13 -30.21 -44.95
C SER A 71 22.83 -31.04 -43.88
N GLU A 72 24.09 -31.41 -44.13
CA GLU A 72 24.88 -32.19 -43.17
C GLU A 72 24.74 -31.56 -41.79
N PRO A 73 24.17 -32.27 -40.81
CA PRO A 73 23.58 -31.59 -39.68
C PRO A 73 24.71 -31.18 -38.73
N ASP A 74 24.85 -29.88 -38.48
CA ASP A 74 25.94 -29.27 -37.69
C ASP A 74 26.31 -30.08 -36.43
N PRO A 75 27.60 -30.39 -36.24
CA PRO A 75 28.05 -31.19 -35.11
C PRO A 75 27.67 -30.57 -33.76
N ILE A 76 27.43 -31.41 -32.76
CA ILE A 76 27.11 -30.94 -31.40
C ILE A 76 28.42 -30.56 -30.72
N GLU A 77 28.66 -29.25 -30.58
CA GLU A 77 29.74 -28.71 -29.76
C GLU A 77 29.30 -28.53 -28.31
N LEU A 78 30.25 -28.54 -27.36
CA LEU A 78 29.97 -28.16 -25.98
C LEU A 78 29.72 -26.66 -25.91
N THR A 79 28.75 -26.24 -25.10
CA THR A 79 28.47 -24.83 -24.86
C THR A 79 29.74 -24.13 -24.35
N GLN A 80 30.08 -23.00 -24.98
CA GLN A 80 31.25 -22.19 -24.64
C GLN A 80 30.93 -21.26 -23.46
N SER A 81 30.63 -21.85 -22.30
CA SER A 81 30.28 -21.13 -21.07
C SER A 81 31.20 -21.51 -19.91
N THR A 82 31.26 -20.68 -18.86
CA THR A 82 32.10 -21.02 -17.68
C THR A 82 31.62 -22.29 -16.97
N HIS A 83 30.33 -22.63 -17.05
CA HIS A 83 29.80 -23.90 -16.58
C HIS A 83 30.54 -25.10 -17.18
N SER A 84 31.00 -24.98 -18.42
CA SER A 84 31.74 -26.06 -19.08
C SER A 84 33.16 -26.26 -18.52
N LEU A 85 33.74 -25.24 -17.88
CA LEU A 85 35.01 -25.36 -17.15
C LEU A 85 34.87 -26.18 -15.87
N LEU A 86 33.69 -26.22 -15.23
CA LEU A 86 33.45 -27.02 -14.01
C LEU A 86 33.65 -28.51 -14.24
N PHE A 87 33.28 -29.03 -15.42
CA PHE A 87 33.43 -30.45 -15.71
C PHE A 87 34.68 -30.80 -16.52
N SER A 88 35.24 -29.84 -17.27
CA SER A 88 36.43 -30.09 -18.12
C SER A 88 37.76 -29.96 -17.37
N GLU A 89 37.81 -29.24 -16.25
CA GLU A 89 39.05 -28.95 -15.51
C GLU A 89 39.12 -29.67 -14.15
N PRO A 90 40.33 -29.91 -13.61
CA PRO A 90 40.48 -30.54 -12.29
C PRO A 90 40.03 -29.59 -11.17
N ILE A 91 39.49 -30.15 -10.07
CA ILE A 91 38.84 -29.40 -8.97
C ILE A 91 39.78 -28.37 -8.33
N ASN A 92 41.08 -28.65 -8.27
CA ASN A 92 42.08 -27.77 -7.67
C ASN A 92 42.84 -26.92 -8.71
N SER A 93 42.24 -26.69 -9.88
CA SER A 93 42.83 -25.86 -10.92
C SER A 93 42.27 -24.44 -10.90
N LEU A 94 43.10 -23.48 -11.34
CA LEU A 94 42.68 -22.08 -11.46
C LEU A 94 41.41 -21.90 -12.33
N PRO A 95 41.26 -22.56 -13.51
CA PRO A 95 40.04 -22.45 -14.30
C PRO A 95 38.78 -22.98 -13.61
N TYR A 96 38.89 -24.07 -12.85
CA TYR A 96 37.77 -24.61 -12.07
C TYR A 96 37.35 -23.62 -10.98
N ALA A 97 38.32 -23.08 -10.23
CA ALA A 97 38.05 -22.07 -9.21
C ALA A 97 37.43 -20.79 -9.81
N PHE A 98 37.89 -20.37 -10.99
CA PHE A 98 37.30 -19.25 -11.74
C PHE A 98 35.84 -19.51 -12.08
N ALA A 99 35.52 -20.66 -12.68
CA ALA A 99 34.15 -21.01 -13.02
C ALA A 99 33.23 -21.11 -11.79
N LEU A 100 33.74 -21.71 -10.70
CA LEU A 100 33.00 -21.79 -9.44
C LEU A 100 32.72 -20.40 -8.86
N MET A 101 33.68 -19.48 -8.93
CA MET A 101 33.49 -18.09 -8.49
C MET A 101 32.40 -17.38 -9.30
N ILE A 102 32.40 -17.53 -10.63
CA ILE A 102 31.37 -16.93 -11.49
C ILE A 102 29.99 -17.48 -11.16
N VAL A 103 29.85 -18.80 -11.00
CA VAL A 103 28.59 -19.42 -10.56
C VAL A 103 28.14 -18.86 -9.22
N LEU A 104 29.01 -18.84 -8.21
CA LEU A 104 28.68 -18.30 -6.89
C LEU A 104 28.25 -16.83 -6.96
N MET A 105 28.92 -16.03 -7.80
CA MET A 105 28.56 -14.63 -8.01
C MET A 105 27.18 -14.49 -8.64
N SER A 106 26.89 -15.23 -9.71
CA SER A 106 25.58 -15.22 -10.37
C SER A 106 24.45 -15.64 -9.42
N TYR A 107 24.63 -16.72 -8.65
CA TYR A 107 23.65 -17.13 -7.63
C TYR A 107 23.48 -16.09 -6.53
N THR A 108 24.56 -15.45 -6.09
CA THR A 108 24.49 -14.39 -5.07
C THR A 108 23.69 -13.20 -5.61
N CYS A 109 23.94 -12.77 -6.85
CA CYS A 109 23.18 -11.69 -7.47
C CYS A 109 21.69 -12.03 -7.61
N LEU A 110 21.36 -13.22 -8.12
CA LEU A 110 19.96 -13.65 -8.23
C LEU A 110 19.29 -13.83 -6.86
N PHE A 111 20.05 -14.21 -5.83
CA PHE A 111 19.52 -14.37 -4.48
C PHE A 111 19.25 -13.02 -3.83
N LEU A 112 20.18 -12.07 -3.98
CA LEU A 112 20.00 -10.71 -3.52
C LEU A 112 18.83 -10.02 -4.23
N ALA A 113 18.67 -10.22 -5.55
CA ALA A 113 17.51 -9.72 -6.29
C ALA A 113 16.21 -10.30 -5.73
N CYS A 114 16.14 -11.62 -5.55
CA CYS A 114 14.95 -12.30 -5.01
C CYS A 114 14.64 -11.83 -3.59
N TYR A 115 15.66 -11.73 -2.74
CA TYR A 115 15.54 -11.28 -1.36
C TYR A 115 15.05 -9.83 -1.28
N ASN A 116 15.64 -8.94 -2.07
CA ASN A 116 15.24 -7.53 -2.12
C ASN A 116 13.78 -7.37 -2.57
N ASN A 117 13.37 -8.12 -3.58
CA ASN A 117 11.97 -8.12 -4.05
C ASN A 117 10.99 -8.65 -2.99
N MET A 118 11.42 -9.56 -2.11
CA MET A 118 10.57 -10.09 -1.03
C MET A 118 10.55 -9.22 0.24
N GLN A 119 11.57 -8.38 0.46
CA GLN A 119 11.71 -7.62 1.71
C GLN A 119 10.64 -6.53 1.89
N GLY A 120 9.99 -6.08 0.80
CA GLY A 120 8.93 -5.08 0.86
C GLY A 120 7.52 -5.62 1.16
N GLY A 121 7.36 -6.92 1.39
CA GLY A 121 6.04 -7.53 1.59
C GLY A 121 5.49 -7.39 3.00
N SER A 122 4.17 -7.21 3.12
CA SER A 122 3.38 -7.31 4.36
C SER A 122 2.81 -8.73 4.56
N ASP A 123 2.25 -9.06 5.73
CA ASP A 123 1.69 -10.39 6.00
C ASP A 123 0.41 -10.68 5.19
N GLY A 124 -0.27 -9.64 4.68
CA GLY A 124 -1.31 -9.76 3.65
C GLY A 124 -0.81 -9.76 2.20
N ASN A 125 0.39 -9.24 1.96
CA ASN A 125 0.95 -9.03 0.62
C ASN A 125 2.46 -9.31 0.57
N ARG A 126 2.85 -10.55 0.85
CA ARG A 126 4.26 -10.98 0.94
C ARG A 126 5.07 -10.77 -0.34
N LEU A 127 4.41 -10.71 -1.49
CA LEU A 127 5.05 -10.46 -2.78
C LEU A 127 5.09 -8.98 -3.13
N ASN A 128 4.67 -8.08 -2.23
CA ASN A 128 4.58 -6.64 -2.48
C ASN A 128 3.89 -6.32 -3.83
N VAL A 129 2.81 -7.05 -4.14
CA VAL A 129 2.06 -6.85 -5.37
C VAL A 129 1.38 -5.48 -5.31
N PRO A 130 1.45 -4.65 -6.35
CA PRO A 130 0.68 -3.41 -6.37
C PRO A 130 -0.82 -3.71 -6.27
N PHE A 131 -1.56 -2.84 -5.56
CA PHE A 131 -2.97 -3.04 -5.26
C PHE A 131 -3.84 -3.17 -6.51
N GLY A 132 -3.49 -2.39 -7.53
CA GLY A 132 -4.08 -2.44 -8.86
C GLY A 132 -3.09 -1.89 -9.88
N VAL A 133 -3.21 -2.37 -11.11
CA VAL A 133 -2.39 -1.95 -12.24
C VAL A 133 -3.30 -1.60 -13.42
N GLU A 134 -2.87 -0.60 -14.19
CA GLU A 134 -3.56 -0.21 -15.42
C GLU A 134 -3.60 -1.35 -16.43
N VAL A 135 -4.59 -1.33 -17.33
CA VAL A 135 -4.79 -2.39 -18.32
C VAL A 135 -3.55 -2.57 -19.21
N ASP A 136 -2.91 -1.47 -19.59
CA ASP A 136 -1.71 -1.48 -20.44
C ASP A 136 -0.53 -2.18 -19.73
N VAL A 137 -0.38 -1.92 -18.42
CA VAL A 137 0.63 -2.57 -17.58
C VAL A 137 0.33 -4.06 -17.47
N ARG A 138 -0.93 -4.47 -17.26
CA ARG A 138 -1.31 -5.90 -17.23
C ARG A 138 -0.96 -6.61 -18.53
N VAL A 139 -1.25 -5.99 -19.68
CA VAL A 139 -0.89 -6.56 -20.99
C VAL A 139 0.62 -6.69 -21.12
N ALA A 140 1.38 -5.66 -20.73
CA ALA A 140 2.84 -5.70 -20.73
C ALA A 140 3.38 -6.80 -19.80
N GLN A 141 2.80 -7.01 -18.61
CA GLN A 141 3.19 -8.07 -17.69
C GLN A 141 3.04 -9.46 -18.34
N TYR A 142 1.90 -9.74 -18.96
CA TYR A 142 1.69 -11.01 -19.67
C TYR A 142 2.67 -11.22 -20.83
N LEU A 143 2.90 -10.19 -21.65
CA LEU A 143 3.86 -10.26 -22.75
C LEU A 143 5.29 -10.46 -22.24
N SER A 144 5.69 -9.78 -21.18
CA SER A 144 7.02 -9.89 -20.58
C SER A 144 7.28 -11.27 -19.98
N LEU A 145 6.27 -11.95 -19.41
CA LEU A 145 6.41 -13.35 -18.99
C LEU A 145 6.73 -14.28 -20.17
N ILE A 146 6.09 -14.05 -21.32
CA ILE A 146 6.33 -14.83 -22.54
C ILE A 146 7.73 -14.53 -23.09
N ILE A 147 8.09 -13.24 -23.19
CA ILE A 147 9.38 -12.78 -23.69
C ILE A 147 10.51 -13.30 -22.80
N GLY A 148 10.42 -13.13 -21.48
CA GLY A 148 11.47 -13.59 -20.57
C GLY A 148 11.61 -15.11 -20.55
N LEU A 149 10.53 -15.87 -20.79
CA LEU A 149 10.66 -17.33 -20.99
C LEU A 149 11.34 -17.68 -22.33
N ILE A 150 11.14 -16.89 -23.39
CA ILE A 150 11.84 -17.09 -24.67
C ILE A 150 13.33 -16.72 -24.55
N MET A 151 13.65 -15.70 -23.75
CA MET A 151 15.02 -15.24 -23.48
C MET A 151 15.81 -16.19 -22.55
N GLU A 152 15.12 -17.12 -21.89
CA GLU A 152 15.70 -18.10 -20.98
C GLU A 152 16.45 -19.22 -21.75
N GLU A 153 17.78 -19.12 -21.82
CA GLU A 153 18.62 -20.07 -22.56
C GLU A 153 19.24 -21.18 -21.69
N GLU A 154 19.22 -21.06 -20.36
CA GLU A 154 19.94 -21.97 -19.47
C GLU A 154 19.22 -23.33 -19.34
N ILE A 155 17.91 -23.32 -19.12
CA ILE A 155 17.06 -24.52 -19.04
C ILE A 155 17.16 -25.45 -20.27
N PRO A 156 16.92 -24.98 -21.51
CA PRO A 156 16.96 -25.84 -22.70
C PRO A 156 18.37 -26.37 -22.92
N SER A 157 19.39 -25.53 -22.76
CA SER A 157 20.80 -25.88 -22.96
C SER A 157 21.23 -26.96 -21.97
N ALA A 158 20.88 -26.82 -20.69
CA ALA A 158 21.17 -27.81 -19.66
C ALA A 158 20.52 -29.18 -19.94
N LEU A 159 19.23 -29.19 -20.30
CA LEU A 159 18.50 -30.42 -20.61
C LEU A 159 18.97 -31.09 -21.90
N PHE A 160 19.30 -30.26 -22.90
CA PHE A 160 19.88 -30.71 -24.15
C PHE A 160 21.22 -31.38 -23.89
N MET A 161 22.13 -30.75 -23.15
CA MET A 161 23.42 -31.32 -22.76
C MET A 161 23.27 -32.64 -22.00
N LEU A 162 22.47 -32.65 -20.91
CA LEU A 162 22.32 -33.81 -20.03
C LEU A 162 21.81 -35.04 -20.79
N ARG A 163 21.01 -34.84 -21.83
CA ARG A 163 20.41 -35.93 -22.59
C ARG A 163 21.14 -36.30 -23.87
N GLN A 164 21.74 -35.34 -24.59
CA GLN A 164 22.40 -35.62 -25.87
C GLN A 164 23.73 -36.32 -25.72
N ILE A 165 24.42 -36.13 -24.59
CA ILE A 165 25.75 -36.68 -24.37
C ILE A 165 25.65 -37.93 -23.46
N PRO A 166 25.55 -39.15 -24.03
CA PRO A 166 25.50 -40.35 -23.21
C PRO A 166 26.84 -40.59 -22.53
N LYS A 167 26.79 -41.22 -21.34
CA LYS A 167 27.98 -41.57 -20.54
C LYS A 167 29.05 -42.33 -21.33
N THR A 168 28.64 -43.18 -22.28
CA THR A 168 29.55 -43.95 -23.14
C THR A 168 30.31 -43.06 -24.11
N SER A 169 29.62 -42.15 -24.81
CA SER A 169 30.26 -41.21 -25.76
C SER A 169 31.15 -40.22 -25.03
N LEU A 170 30.72 -39.68 -23.88
CA LEU A 170 31.57 -38.79 -23.09
C LEU A 170 32.89 -39.48 -22.69
N ARG A 171 32.83 -40.74 -22.26
CA ARG A 171 34.01 -41.52 -21.85
C ARG A 171 34.93 -41.87 -23.02
N GLN A 172 34.37 -42.09 -24.22
CA GLN A 172 35.14 -42.39 -25.42
C GLN A 172 35.86 -41.14 -25.95
N THR A 173 35.15 -40.02 -26.00
CA THR A 173 35.64 -38.77 -26.59
C THR A 173 36.55 -37.99 -25.65
N ALA A 174 36.23 -37.98 -24.34
CA ALA A 174 36.93 -37.22 -23.33
C ALA A 174 37.11 -38.06 -22.05
N PRO A 175 38.01 -39.06 -22.04
CA PRO A 175 38.18 -39.99 -20.92
C PRO A 175 38.56 -39.32 -19.60
N GLN A 176 39.11 -38.10 -19.65
CA GLN A 176 39.45 -37.28 -18.49
C GLN A 176 38.23 -36.68 -17.77
N ILE A 177 37.06 -36.60 -18.42
CA ILE A 177 35.85 -35.99 -17.86
C ILE A 177 35.03 -37.07 -17.15
N THR A 178 34.78 -36.89 -15.84
CA THR A 178 33.87 -37.76 -15.10
C THR A 178 32.43 -37.34 -15.36
N TYR A 179 31.57 -38.31 -15.72
CA TYR A 179 30.16 -38.05 -16.01
C TYR A 179 29.41 -37.37 -14.84
N GLY A 180 29.80 -37.66 -13.60
CA GLY A 180 29.23 -36.99 -12.42
C GLY A 180 29.45 -35.48 -12.40
N LYS A 181 30.65 -35.00 -12.79
CA LYS A 181 30.93 -33.56 -12.89
C LYS A 181 30.14 -32.90 -14.02
N PHE A 182 30.04 -33.59 -15.15
CA PHE A 182 29.23 -33.13 -16.28
C PHE A 182 27.76 -32.98 -15.90
N ALA A 183 27.17 -34.00 -15.27
CA ALA A 183 25.80 -33.95 -14.77
C ALA A 183 25.61 -32.85 -13.71
N PHE A 184 26.56 -32.69 -12.79
CA PHE A 184 26.52 -31.61 -11.80
C PHE A 184 26.49 -30.23 -12.44
N ALA A 185 27.38 -29.94 -13.40
CA ALA A 185 27.40 -28.67 -14.10
C ALA A 185 26.09 -28.38 -14.86
N ALA A 186 25.50 -29.41 -15.50
CA ALA A 186 24.20 -29.28 -16.15
C ALA A 186 23.07 -29.01 -15.14
N ILE A 187 23.09 -29.65 -13.96
CA ILE A 187 22.10 -29.39 -12.90
C ILE A 187 22.25 -27.96 -12.37
N VAL A 188 23.48 -27.48 -12.12
CA VAL A 188 23.75 -26.10 -11.69
C VAL A 188 23.21 -25.09 -12.69
N ARG A 189 23.39 -25.35 -13.99
CA ARG A 189 22.85 -24.50 -15.07
C ARG A 189 21.32 -24.51 -15.08
N LEU A 190 20.71 -25.69 -14.93
CA LEU A 190 19.26 -25.85 -14.87
C LEU A 190 18.65 -25.10 -13.67
N THR A 191 19.25 -25.22 -12.48
CA THR A 191 18.75 -24.54 -11.27
C THR A 191 18.92 -23.03 -11.36
N MET A 192 19.96 -22.55 -12.07
CA MET A 192 20.17 -21.12 -12.31
C MET A 192 19.07 -20.54 -13.20
N GLY A 193 18.70 -21.24 -14.27
CA GLY A 193 17.59 -20.84 -15.14
C GLY A 193 16.24 -20.77 -14.41
N TYR A 194 15.91 -21.76 -13.57
CA TYR A 194 14.68 -21.69 -12.76
C TYR A 194 14.69 -20.55 -11.74
N PHE A 195 15.85 -20.26 -11.14
CA PHE A 195 15.96 -19.17 -10.19
C PHE A 195 15.84 -17.79 -10.87
N PHE A 196 16.32 -17.66 -12.11
CA PHE A 196 16.02 -16.52 -12.95
C PHE A 196 14.52 -16.40 -13.25
N LEU A 197 13.84 -17.48 -13.64
CA LEU A 197 12.39 -17.43 -13.92
C LEU A 197 11.57 -16.99 -12.70
N ILE A 198 11.95 -17.42 -11.49
CA ILE A 198 11.32 -16.97 -10.24
C ILE A 198 11.54 -15.47 -10.03
N ASN A 199 12.77 -14.99 -10.17
CA ASN A 199 13.08 -13.56 -10.06
C ASN A 199 12.32 -12.72 -11.09
N MET A 200 12.30 -13.17 -12.35
CA MET A 200 11.58 -12.52 -13.44
C MET A 200 10.08 -12.45 -13.14
N PHE A 201 9.49 -13.54 -12.65
CA PHE A 201 8.08 -13.55 -12.25
C PHE A 201 7.79 -12.54 -11.12
N LEU A 202 8.62 -12.51 -10.07
CA LEU A 202 8.45 -11.59 -8.95
C LEU A 202 8.50 -10.12 -9.41
N VAL A 203 9.53 -9.76 -10.17
CA VAL A 203 9.71 -8.42 -10.73
C VAL A 203 8.52 -8.00 -11.59
N VAL A 204 8.09 -8.87 -12.52
CA VAL A 204 7.00 -8.56 -13.45
C VAL A 204 5.70 -8.31 -12.67
N VAL A 205 5.42 -9.14 -11.67
CA VAL A 205 4.24 -9.01 -10.81
C VAL A 205 4.25 -7.71 -9.99
N GLN A 206 5.42 -7.27 -9.53
CA GLN A 206 5.59 -6.10 -8.67
C GLN A 206 5.56 -4.76 -9.44
N ALA A 207 5.77 -4.79 -10.75
CA ALA A 207 5.91 -3.57 -11.54
C ALA A 207 4.61 -2.76 -11.61
N LYS A 208 4.74 -1.44 -11.40
CA LYS A 208 3.64 -0.46 -11.53
C LYS A 208 3.58 0.17 -12.92
N ALA A 209 4.70 0.24 -13.63
CA ALA A 209 4.81 0.84 -14.95
C ALA A 209 5.45 -0.10 -15.97
N VAL A 210 5.10 0.08 -17.24
CA VAL A 210 5.59 -0.75 -18.36
C VAL A 210 7.12 -0.68 -18.51
N LEU A 211 7.71 0.50 -18.33
CA LEU A 211 9.15 0.70 -18.48
C LEU A 211 9.97 -0.04 -17.42
N ASP A 212 9.48 -0.06 -16.18
CA ASP A 212 10.14 -0.76 -15.06
C ASP A 212 10.26 -2.25 -15.36
N ILE A 213 9.20 -2.86 -15.91
CA ILE A 213 9.21 -4.26 -16.34
C ILE A 213 10.38 -4.52 -17.31
N PHE A 214 10.54 -3.68 -18.33
CA PHE A 214 11.59 -3.89 -19.33
C PHE A 214 12.99 -3.67 -18.75
N TYR A 215 13.18 -2.67 -17.91
CA TYR A 215 14.48 -2.41 -17.29
C TYR A 215 14.91 -3.55 -16.38
N ASP A 216 14.00 -4.07 -15.57
CA ASP A 216 14.33 -5.14 -14.64
C ASP A 216 14.54 -6.47 -15.36
N VAL A 217 13.75 -6.78 -16.40
CA VAL A 217 13.97 -7.97 -17.25
C VAL A 217 15.32 -7.91 -17.96
N ILE A 218 15.71 -6.75 -18.49
CA ILE A 218 17.03 -6.57 -19.12
C ILE A 218 18.16 -6.73 -18.09
N ALA A 219 17.99 -6.18 -16.89
CA ALA A 219 18.97 -6.31 -15.82
C ALA A 219 19.16 -7.79 -15.40
N LEU A 220 18.06 -8.54 -15.28
CA LEU A 220 18.12 -9.97 -15.01
C LEU A 220 18.79 -10.74 -16.16
N GLN A 221 18.52 -10.39 -17.43
CA GLN A 221 19.16 -11.02 -18.58
C GLN A 221 20.68 -10.82 -18.56
N PHE A 222 21.13 -9.63 -18.19
CA PHE A 222 22.56 -9.33 -18.08
C PHE A 222 23.25 -10.26 -17.05
N LEU A 223 22.58 -10.58 -15.94
CA LEU A 223 23.11 -11.51 -14.93
C LEU A 223 23.29 -12.93 -15.48
N GLN A 224 22.41 -13.37 -16.39
CA GLN A 224 22.54 -14.67 -17.05
C GLN A 224 23.72 -14.69 -18.01
N GLN A 225 23.90 -13.63 -18.81
CA GLN A 225 24.98 -13.53 -19.80
C GLN A 225 26.38 -13.38 -19.19
N LEU A 226 26.46 -13.16 -17.88
CA LEU A 226 27.73 -12.94 -17.19
C LEU A 226 28.69 -14.12 -17.39
N ASP A 227 28.18 -15.35 -17.37
CA ASP A 227 29.01 -16.55 -17.50
C ASP A 227 29.64 -16.66 -18.90
N ASP A 228 28.89 -16.36 -19.94
CA ASP A 228 29.34 -16.36 -21.34
C ASP A 228 30.30 -15.19 -21.63
N ILE A 229 30.04 -14.00 -21.07
CA ILE A 229 30.95 -12.85 -21.16
C ILE A 229 32.28 -13.20 -20.50
N CYS A 230 32.26 -13.75 -19.28
CA CYS A 230 33.46 -14.17 -18.57
C CYS A 230 34.24 -15.27 -19.31
N PHE A 231 33.55 -16.22 -19.95
CA PHE A 231 34.18 -17.23 -20.79
C PHE A 231 34.85 -16.61 -22.02
N THR A 232 34.18 -15.67 -22.68
CA THR A 232 34.70 -14.96 -23.85
C THR A 232 35.95 -14.13 -23.50
N LEU A 233 35.90 -13.38 -22.39
CA LEU A 233 37.05 -12.63 -21.89
C LEU A 233 38.23 -13.54 -21.51
N ALA A 234 37.94 -14.71 -20.92
CA ALA A 234 38.94 -15.74 -20.65
C ALA A 234 39.61 -16.27 -21.93
N LYS A 235 38.83 -16.47 -23.00
CA LYS A 235 39.32 -16.88 -24.33
C LYS A 235 40.21 -15.82 -24.98
N MET A 236 39.94 -14.55 -24.73
CA MET A 236 40.71 -13.39 -25.22
C MET A 236 42.03 -13.12 -24.46
N ASP A 237 42.40 -13.96 -23.49
CA ASP A 237 43.61 -13.80 -22.64
C ASP A 237 43.51 -12.70 -21.55
N VAL A 238 42.33 -12.13 -21.30
CA VAL A 238 42.17 -11.02 -20.34
C VAL A 238 42.51 -11.47 -18.91
N PHE A 239 42.10 -12.68 -18.53
CA PHE A 239 42.39 -13.29 -17.22
C PHE A 239 43.67 -14.16 -17.23
N GLY A 240 44.49 -14.04 -18.28
CA GLY A 240 45.80 -14.66 -18.39
C GLY A 240 45.87 -16.02 -19.10
N LYS A 241 47.10 -16.37 -19.50
CA LYS A 241 47.40 -17.47 -20.43
C LYS A 241 46.92 -18.84 -19.96
N ARG A 242 46.86 -19.06 -18.64
CA ARG A 242 46.38 -20.33 -18.06
C ARG A 242 44.89 -20.54 -18.34
N LEU A 243 44.08 -19.49 -18.23
CA LEU A 243 42.65 -19.55 -18.46
C LEU A 243 42.31 -19.58 -19.96
N LYS A 244 43.06 -18.82 -20.76
CA LYS A 244 43.01 -18.94 -22.23
C LYS A 244 43.30 -20.36 -22.70
N LYS A 245 44.36 -20.98 -22.17
CA LYS A 245 44.71 -22.37 -22.52
C LYS A 245 43.59 -23.36 -22.13
N ALA A 246 42.88 -23.10 -21.03
CA ALA A 246 41.75 -23.93 -20.59
C ALA A 246 40.55 -23.77 -21.55
N THR A 247 40.14 -22.54 -21.86
CA THR A 247 39.00 -22.24 -22.74
C THR A 247 39.23 -22.60 -24.21
N THR A 248 40.48 -22.65 -24.68
CA THR A 248 40.83 -23.08 -26.05
C THR A 248 41.19 -24.57 -26.16
N ARG A 249 40.88 -25.40 -25.15
CA ARG A 249 41.16 -26.84 -25.26
C ARG A 249 40.31 -27.47 -26.35
N LYS A 250 40.91 -28.44 -27.05
CA LYS A 250 40.23 -29.20 -28.10
C LYS A 250 38.93 -29.86 -27.65
N CYS A 251 38.75 -30.13 -26.34
CA CYS A 251 37.52 -30.71 -25.79
C CYS A 251 36.25 -29.90 -26.12
N PHE A 252 36.37 -28.58 -26.32
CA PHE A 252 35.23 -27.72 -26.69
C PHE A 252 34.84 -27.82 -28.16
N SER A 253 35.77 -28.19 -29.03
CA SER A 253 35.56 -28.37 -30.47
C SER A 253 35.36 -29.84 -30.86
N VAL A 254 35.15 -30.75 -29.88
CA VAL A 254 34.90 -32.15 -30.23
C VAL A 254 33.44 -32.36 -30.52
N GLU A 255 33.20 -32.91 -31.71
CA GLU A 255 31.88 -33.26 -32.19
C GLU A 255 31.41 -34.55 -31.51
N PHE A 256 30.26 -34.50 -30.84
CA PHE A 256 29.63 -35.71 -30.31
C PHE A 256 28.73 -36.38 -31.36
N PRO A 257 28.78 -37.72 -31.51
CA PRO A 257 27.91 -38.43 -32.43
C PRO A 257 26.45 -38.24 -32.02
N LYS A 258 25.61 -37.79 -32.95
CA LYS A 258 24.18 -37.53 -32.68
C LYS A 258 23.49 -38.83 -32.28
N LEU A 259 22.62 -38.74 -31.26
CA LEU A 259 21.74 -39.85 -30.90
C LEU A 259 20.80 -40.21 -32.06
N PRO A 260 20.37 -41.49 -32.16
CA PRO A 260 19.44 -41.92 -33.20
C PRO A 260 18.17 -41.06 -33.21
N PHE A 261 17.66 -40.77 -34.42
CA PHE A 261 16.56 -39.83 -34.67
C PHE A 261 15.33 -40.06 -33.77
N ALA A 262 14.95 -41.32 -33.56
CA ALA A 262 13.81 -41.69 -32.70
C ALA A 262 13.94 -41.17 -31.25
N ARG A 263 15.16 -41.15 -30.69
CA ARG A 263 15.40 -40.64 -29.32
C ARG A 263 15.43 -39.12 -29.27
N ARG A 264 15.88 -38.46 -30.35
CA ARG A 264 15.86 -37.00 -30.54
C ARG A 264 14.44 -36.45 -30.64
N LYS A 265 13.55 -37.10 -31.40
CA LYS A 265 12.14 -36.69 -31.52
C LYS A 265 11.43 -36.66 -30.16
N LYS A 266 11.58 -37.74 -29.37
CA LYS A 266 11.03 -37.79 -27.99
C LYS A 266 11.63 -36.74 -27.06
N LEU A 267 12.86 -36.26 -27.32
CA LEU A 267 13.51 -35.23 -26.51
C LEU A 267 12.99 -33.84 -26.86
N SER A 268 12.96 -33.51 -28.15
CA SER A 268 12.40 -32.25 -28.62
C SER A 268 10.97 -32.09 -28.10
N LEU A 269 10.16 -33.16 -28.16
CA LEU A 269 8.82 -33.16 -27.58
C LEU A 269 8.82 -32.91 -26.06
N PHE A 270 9.74 -33.54 -25.31
CA PHE A 270 9.84 -33.35 -23.86
C PHE A 270 10.23 -31.92 -23.49
N VAL A 271 11.24 -31.33 -24.14
CA VAL A 271 11.67 -29.94 -23.89
C VAL A 271 10.54 -28.98 -24.26
N LYS A 272 9.88 -29.18 -25.41
CA LYS A 272 8.69 -28.40 -25.78
C LYS A 272 7.58 -28.49 -24.73
N ALA A 273 7.30 -29.68 -24.22
CA ALA A 273 6.31 -29.88 -23.17
C ALA A 273 6.71 -29.18 -21.86
N LEU A 274 7.98 -29.25 -21.46
CA LEU A 274 8.46 -28.55 -20.26
C LEU A 274 8.32 -27.04 -20.38
N TYR A 275 8.69 -26.47 -21.54
CA TYR A 275 8.47 -25.06 -21.84
C TYR A 275 6.99 -24.67 -21.77
N LEU A 276 6.12 -25.51 -22.34
CA LEU A 276 4.68 -25.31 -22.27
C LEU A 276 4.16 -25.38 -20.81
N ILE A 277 4.75 -26.22 -19.96
CA ILE A 277 4.38 -26.28 -18.54
C ILE A 277 4.84 -25.00 -17.82
N ASN A 278 6.06 -24.53 -18.08
CA ASN A 278 6.59 -23.31 -17.47
C ASN A 278 5.76 -22.08 -17.85
N ILE A 279 5.42 -21.90 -19.14
CA ILE A 279 4.58 -20.78 -19.58
C ILE A 279 3.19 -20.85 -18.95
N VAL A 280 2.54 -22.02 -18.94
CA VAL A 280 1.21 -22.18 -18.33
C VAL A 280 1.26 -21.88 -16.84
N THR A 281 2.31 -22.33 -16.13
CA THR A 281 2.47 -22.07 -14.69
C THR A 281 2.62 -20.58 -14.40
N LEU A 282 3.48 -19.87 -15.15
CA LEU A 282 3.66 -18.41 -15.00
C LEU A 282 2.38 -17.64 -15.31
N LEU A 283 1.67 -18.01 -16.39
CA LEU A 283 0.41 -17.37 -16.78
C LEU A 283 -0.72 -17.61 -15.76
N ILE A 284 -0.83 -18.82 -15.22
CA ILE A 284 -1.78 -19.13 -14.14
C ILE A 284 -1.44 -18.32 -12.89
N GLY A 285 -0.15 -18.26 -12.50
CA GLY A 285 0.31 -17.45 -11.37
C GLY A 285 -0.10 -15.98 -11.52
N MET A 286 0.15 -15.39 -12.70
CA MET A 286 -0.25 -14.02 -13.00
C MET A 286 -1.77 -13.83 -12.98
N ALA A 287 -2.53 -14.78 -13.54
CA ALA A 287 -4.00 -14.73 -13.52
C ALA A 287 -4.58 -14.78 -12.10
N LEU A 288 -4.03 -15.63 -11.22
CA LEU A 288 -4.44 -15.69 -9.82
C LEU A 288 -4.16 -14.38 -9.08
N ILE A 289 -3.04 -13.72 -9.38
CA ILE A 289 -2.69 -12.42 -8.81
C ILE A 289 -3.65 -11.34 -9.30
N ASN A 290 -3.93 -11.30 -10.60
CA ASN A 290 -4.89 -10.35 -11.17
C ASN A 290 -6.29 -10.50 -10.56
N VAL A 291 -6.76 -11.73 -10.35
CA VAL A 291 -8.04 -11.97 -9.64
C VAL A 291 -8.01 -11.42 -8.21
N LYS A 292 -6.87 -11.58 -7.50
CA LYS A 292 -6.72 -11.01 -6.15
C LYS A 292 -6.66 -9.49 -6.15
N GLN A 293 -5.99 -8.87 -7.13
CA GLN A 293 -5.99 -7.41 -7.31
C GLN A 293 -7.39 -6.89 -7.60
N ASP A 294 -8.12 -7.52 -8.53
CA ASP A 294 -9.48 -7.10 -8.91
C ASP A 294 -10.50 -7.32 -7.78
N SER A 295 -10.31 -8.35 -6.95
CA SER A 295 -11.12 -8.56 -5.74
C SER A 295 -10.86 -7.54 -4.63
N GLY A 296 -9.78 -6.76 -4.75
CA GLY A 296 -9.34 -5.83 -3.73
C GLY A 296 -8.74 -6.46 -2.48
N THR A 297 -8.33 -7.74 -2.53
CA THR A 297 -7.74 -8.47 -1.39
C THR A 297 -6.48 -7.78 -0.84
N TYR A 298 -5.79 -7.01 -1.68
CA TYR A 298 -4.58 -6.31 -1.28
C TYR A 298 -4.87 -4.98 -0.59
N TYR A 299 -6.04 -4.37 -0.76
CA TYR A 299 -6.36 -3.08 -0.13
C TYR A 299 -6.46 -3.20 1.39
N CYS A 300 -6.09 -2.13 2.07
CA CYS A 300 -6.31 -2.01 3.49
C CYS A 300 -7.81 -1.92 3.75
N ALA A 301 -8.39 -2.90 4.45
CA ALA A 301 -9.84 -2.97 4.67
C ALA A 301 -10.38 -1.79 5.49
N SER A 302 -9.55 -1.24 6.37
CA SER A 302 -9.87 -0.11 7.25
C SER A 302 -8.72 0.89 7.30
N ILE A 303 -9.03 2.18 7.15
CA ILE A 303 -8.06 3.27 7.23
C ILE A 303 -8.49 4.29 8.29
N SER A 304 -7.51 4.91 8.95
CA SER A 304 -7.74 6.08 9.79
C SER A 304 -7.42 7.35 9.02
N VAL A 305 -8.34 8.30 9.00
CA VAL A 305 -8.22 9.57 8.29
C VAL A 305 -8.08 10.70 9.29
N TYR A 306 -7.13 11.59 9.00
CA TYR A 306 -6.88 12.82 9.75
C TYR A 306 -6.90 14.02 8.79
N LEU A 307 -7.85 14.90 9.01
CA LEU A 307 -8.08 16.16 8.35
C LEU A 307 -7.72 17.30 9.32
N GLY A 308 -7.09 18.33 8.79
CA GLY A 308 -6.78 19.55 9.55
C GLY A 308 -7.99 20.37 9.95
N ASP A 309 -7.73 21.42 10.74
CA ASP A 309 -8.72 22.35 11.30
C ASP A 309 -9.24 23.39 10.27
N HIS A 310 -9.29 23.02 9.00
CA HIS A 310 -9.88 23.89 7.98
C HIS A 310 -11.38 24.05 8.22
N ILE A 311 -11.87 25.26 8.00
CA ILE A 311 -13.26 25.63 8.28
C ILE A 311 -13.90 26.18 7.02
N TRP A 312 -15.07 25.68 6.69
CA TRP A 312 -15.95 26.24 5.69
C TRP A 312 -17.21 26.81 6.36
N GLU A 313 -17.26 28.13 6.45
CA GLU A 313 -18.41 28.85 6.98
C GLU A 313 -19.60 28.79 6.01
N GLU A 314 -20.80 28.69 6.56
CA GLU A 314 -22.07 28.64 5.81
C GLU A 314 -22.13 27.52 4.75
N ALA A 315 -21.53 26.36 5.00
CA ALA A 315 -21.67 25.18 4.15
C ALA A 315 -23.15 24.82 4.01
N VAL A 316 -23.60 24.54 2.78
CA VAL A 316 -25.00 24.21 2.49
C VAL A 316 -25.22 22.72 2.69
N VAL A 317 -26.04 22.38 3.68
CA VAL A 317 -26.33 21.00 4.11
C VAL A 317 -27.78 20.67 3.82
N TYR A 318 -28.02 19.56 3.12
CA TYR A 318 -29.35 19.07 2.83
C TYR A 318 -29.70 17.95 3.79
N ASN A 319 -30.84 18.07 4.48
CA ASN A 319 -31.37 16.98 5.27
C ASN A 319 -32.01 15.94 4.32
N ASN A 320 -31.80 14.65 4.60
CA ASN A 320 -32.38 13.53 3.85
C ASN A 320 -33.90 13.67 3.65
N ASN A 321 -34.58 14.29 4.61
CA ASN A 321 -36.04 14.42 4.61
C ASN A 321 -36.55 15.69 3.89
N SER A 322 -35.69 16.67 3.58
CA SER A 322 -36.10 17.94 2.99
C SER A 322 -35.18 18.38 1.86
N THR A 323 -35.60 18.12 0.62
CA THR A 323 -34.84 18.45 -0.59
C THR A 323 -34.86 19.94 -0.97
N ILE A 324 -35.71 20.76 -0.32
CA ILE A 324 -36.06 22.09 -0.86
C ILE A 324 -35.24 23.24 -0.26
N ILE A 325 -34.76 23.14 0.99
CA ILE A 325 -34.02 24.24 1.63
C ILE A 325 -32.81 23.66 2.36
N GLY A 326 -31.61 23.93 1.86
CA GLY A 326 -30.37 23.59 2.54
C GLY A 326 -30.17 24.48 3.77
N GLU A 327 -29.81 23.88 4.90
CA GLU A 327 -29.38 24.59 6.10
C GLU A 327 -27.94 25.09 5.93
N ARG A 328 -27.62 26.27 6.45
CA ARG A 328 -26.24 26.79 6.49
C ARG A 328 -25.60 26.38 7.80
N MET A 329 -24.50 25.64 7.72
CA MET A 329 -23.76 25.16 8.90
C MET A 329 -22.27 25.44 8.73
N ASN A 330 -21.57 25.69 9.85
CA ASN A 330 -20.12 25.75 9.82
C ASN A 330 -19.55 24.33 9.77
N LEU A 331 -18.80 24.03 8.72
CA LEU A 331 -18.15 22.75 8.53
C LEU A 331 -16.69 22.85 8.98
N ILE A 332 -16.32 22.06 9.98
CA ILE A 332 -14.92 21.88 10.39
C ILE A 332 -14.49 20.49 9.91
N PHE A 333 -13.47 20.44 9.06
CA PHE A 333 -13.10 19.19 8.38
C PHE A 333 -12.59 18.11 9.34
N SER A 334 -11.93 18.49 10.43
CA SER A 334 -11.48 17.56 11.46
C SER A 334 -12.62 16.77 12.13
N TYR A 335 -13.88 17.21 12.00
CA TYR A 335 -15.04 16.47 12.50
C TYR A 335 -15.21 15.11 11.79
N PHE A 336 -14.64 14.97 10.60
CA PHE A 336 -14.67 13.74 9.79
C PHE A 336 -13.45 12.85 10.02
N ASN A 337 -12.63 13.15 11.03
CA ASN A 337 -11.51 12.29 11.44
C ASN A 337 -12.02 10.95 11.96
N GLY A 338 -11.20 9.91 11.88
CA GLY A 338 -11.51 8.59 12.43
C GLY A 338 -11.47 7.49 11.39
N GLU A 339 -12.16 6.39 11.67
CA GLU A 339 -12.08 5.16 10.88
C GLU A 339 -12.99 5.18 9.65
N TYR A 340 -12.46 4.69 8.52
CA TYR A 340 -13.18 4.46 7.29
C TYR A 340 -12.95 3.02 6.82
N ILE A 341 -14.04 2.33 6.47
CA ILE A 341 -14.01 0.93 6.02
C ILE A 341 -14.37 0.86 4.55
N ILE A 342 -13.74 -0.06 3.81
CA ILE A 342 -14.09 -0.33 2.41
C ILE A 342 -15.55 -0.80 2.33
N ASN A 343 -16.37 -0.07 1.58
CA ASN A 343 -17.74 -0.44 1.27
C ASN A 343 -17.99 -0.37 -0.24
N GLY A 344 -17.47 -1.39 -0.93
CA GLY A 344 -17.59 -1.54 -2.37
C GLY A 344 -16.45 -0.89 -3.16
N THR A 345 -16.59 -0.94 -4.49
CA THR A 345 -15.61 -0.43 -5.45
C THR A 345 -16.28 0.50 -6.46
N THR A 346 -15.51 1.47 -6.93
CA THR A 346 -15.86 2.33 -8.06
C THR A 346 -15.93 1.51 -9.35
N LYS A 347 -16.52 2.08 -10.41
CA LYS A 347 -16.55 1.47 -11.75
C LYS A 347 -15.16 1.09 -12.30
N ASN A 348 -14.10 1.73 -11.79
CA ASN A 348 -12.72 1.50 -12.20
C ASN A 348 -11.97 0.51 -11.26
N GLY A 349 -12.69 -0.21 -10.39
CA GLY A 349 -12.13 -1.21 -9.48
C GLY A 349 -11.44 -0.64 -8.23
N ARG A 350 -11.43 0.69 -8.04
CA ARG A 350 -10.80 1.33 -6.86
C ARG A 350 -11.76 1.30 -5.66
N PRO A 351 -11.28 1.11 -4.43
CA PRO A 351 -12.14 1.01 -3.25
C PRO A 351 -12.85 2.33 -2.94
N ILE A 352 -14.00 2.22 -2.29
CA ILE A 352 -14.72 3.34 -1.68
C ILE A 352 -14.62 3.17 -0.18
N TYR A 353 -13.96 4.11 0.49
CA TYR A 353 -13.83 4.14 1.94
C TYR A 353 -14.99 4.95 2.51
N VAL A 354 -15.76 4.36 3.41
CA VAL A 354 -16.92 4.99 4.03
C VAL A 354 -16.64 5.20 5.50
N GLU A 355 -16.93 6.40 5.97
CA GLU A 355 -16.76 6.78 7.36
C GLU A 355 -17.60 5.89 8.28
N GLN A 356 -17.00 5.47 9.40
CA GLN A 356 -17.67 4.73 10.46
C GLN A 356 -18.01 5.63 11.64
N ASN A 357 -18.86 5.12 12.53
CA ASN A 357 -19.22 5.81 13.75
C ASN A 357 -18.00 6.01 14.68
N LYS A 358 -18.10 7.00 15.57
CA LYS A 358 -16.95 7.43 16.39
C LYS A 358 -16.79 6.63 17.68
N TYR A 359 -17.73 5.74 17.98
CA TYR A 359 -17.79 4.97 19.22
C TYR A 359 -17.11 3.60 19.09
N ASN A 360 -17.55 2.79 18.13
CA ASN A 360 -17.13 1.39 17.98
C ASN A 360 -16.74 1.04 16.53
N SER A 361 -16.64 2.04 15.65
CA SER A 361 -16.31 1.88 14.24
C SER A 361 -17.28 1.00 13.45
N GLU A 362 -18.52 0.86 13.91
CA GLU A 362 -19.60 0.28 13.11
C GLU A 362 -20.21 1.34 12.16
N PRO A 363 -20.95 0.91 11.12
CA PRO A 363 -21.64 1.85 10.26
C PRO A 363 -22.62 2.74 11.03
N PHE A 364 -22.76 4.00 10.61
CA PHE A 364 -23.84 4.85 11.10
C PHE A 364 -25.22 4.27 10.71
N ILE A 365 -26.17 4.36 11.65
CA ILE A 365 -27.56 3.91 11.45
C ILE A 365 -28.38 5.07 10.89
N ASP A 366 -28.31 6.23 11.56
CA ASP A 366 -29.16 7.39 11.24
C ASP A 366 -28.41 8.52 10.55
N LYS A 367 -27.08 8.57 10.70
CA LYS A 367 -26.25 9.61 10.09
C LYS A 367 -25.78 9.17 8.70
N VAL A 368 -25.64 10.15 7.80
CA VAL A 368 -25.03 9.90 6.48
C VAL A 368 -23.51 9.99 6.64
N PRO A 369 -22.75 8.94 6.28
CA PRO A 369 -21.29 8.96 6.37
C PRO A 369 -20.65 9.73 5.22
N ALA A 370 -19.48 10.32 5.48
CA ALA A 370 -18.59 10.78 4.42
C ALA A 370 -17.96 9.61 3.66
N GLN A 371 -17.46 9.90 2.46
CA GLN A 371 -16.79 8.90 1.62
C GLN A 371 -15.51 9.45 1.01
N ILE A 372 -14.49 8.59 0.93
CA ILE A 372 -13.30 8.82 0.14
C ILE A 372 -13.30 7.83 -1.01
N ARG A 373 -13.26 8.35 -2.24
CA ARG A 373 -13.30 7.53 -3.46
C ARG A 373 -12.49 8.17 -4.57
N TYR A 374 -12.13 7.36 -5.56
CA TYR A 374 -11.53 7.88 -6.78
C TYR A 374 -12.58 8.46 -7.72
N CYS A 375 -12.28 9.61 -8.30
CA CYS A 375 -13.15 10.35 -9.18
C CYS A 375 -12.55 10.44 -10.59
N ALA A 376 -13.15 9.73 -11.55
CA ALA A 376 -12.59 9.61 -12.90
C ALA A 376 -12.56 10.95 -13.67
N SER A 377 -13.55 11.83 -13.48
CA SER A 377 -13.61 13.14 -14.13
C SER A 377 -12.51 14.09 -13.65
N GLU A 378 -12.04 13.91 -12.42
CA GLU A 378 -10.98 14.72 -11.79
C GLU A 378 -9.63 14.01 -11.83
N GLN A 379 -9.59 12.74 -12.24
CA GLN A 379 -8.43 11.84 -12.14
C GLN A 379 -7.75 11.87 -10.77
N ALA A 380 -8.54 12.05 -9.70
CA ALA A 380 -8.03 12.29 -8.35
C ALA A 380 -8.83 11.51 -7.32
N TRP A 381 -8.21 11.27 -6.17
CA TRP A 381 -8.91 10.83 -4.97
C TRP A 381 -9.65 12.02 -4.37
N VAL A 382 -10.90 11.80 -3.98
CA VAL A 382 -11.76 12.85 -3.44
C VAL A 382 -12.42 12.41 -2.15
N PHE A 383 -12.50 13.32 -1.20
CA PHE A 383 -13.37 13.24 -0.05
C PHE A 383 -14.65 14.00 -0.37
N ILE A 384 -15.79 13.33 -0.20
CA ILE A 384 -17.13 13.82 -0.52
C ILE A 384 -18.06 13.56 0.65
N HIS A 385 -19.11 14.37 0.73
CA HIS A 385 -20.24 14.11 1.61
C HIS A 385 -21.56 14.26 0.82
N PRO A 386 -22.46 13.25 0.80
CA PRO A 386 -23.67 13.30 -0.02
C PRO A 386 -24.58 14.51 0.24
N ASN A 387 -24.64 14.94 1.50
CA ASN A 387 -25.53 16.01 1.95
C ASN A 387 -24.90 17.41 1.96
N ILE A 388 -23.59 17.55 1.70
CA ILE A 388 -22.92 18.86 1.74
C ILE A 388 -22.64 19.29 0.30
N ARG A 389 -23.09 20.49 -0.09
CA ARG A 389 -22.92 21.00 -1.45
C ARG A 389 -22.29 22.38 -1.46
N LYS A 390 -21.47 22.64 -2.49
CA LYS A 390 -20.82 23.95 -2.74
C LYS A 390 -21.81 25.06 -3.11
N SER A 391 -22.98 24.70 -3.63
CA SER A 391 -23.99 25.63 -4.13
C SER A 391 -25.39 25.17 -3.74
N SER A 392 -26.30 26.13 -3.57
CA SER A 392 -27.73 25.90 -3.34
C SER A 392 -28.50 25.52 -4.62
N SER A 393 -27.88 25.66 -5.79
CA SER A 393 -28.55 25.36 -7.07
C SER A 393 -28.78 23.86 -7.23
N THR A 394 -30.04 23.48 -7.45
CA THR A 394 -30.45 22.10 -7.76
C THR A 394 -29.97 21.61 -9.13
N ASP A 395 -29.54 22.53 -10.01
CA ASP A 395 -29.18 22.21 -11.40
C ASP A 395 -27.77 21.64 -11.55
N TYR A 396 -26.97 21.62 -10.48
CA TYR A 396 -25.63 21.06 -10.49
C TYR A 396 -25.64 19.57 -10.13
N ASN A 397 -25.86 18.73 -11.13
CA ASN A 397 -25.49 17.31 -11.09
C ASN A 397 -23.99 17.17 -11.37
N GLU A 398 -23.14 17.64 -10.45
CA GLU A 398 -21.73 17.29 -10.51
C GLU A 398 -21.60 15.80 -10.24
N GLU A 399 -20.97 15.07 -11.16
CA GLU A 399 -20.61 13.65 -10.96
C GLU A 399 -19.73 13.47 -9.71
N CYS A 400 -19.04 14.55 -9.30
CA CYS A 400 -18.00 14.53 -8.30
C CYS A 400 -17.96 15.81 -7.45
N PRO A 401 -18.91 15.98 -6.49
CA PRO A 401 -18.98 17.15 -5.62
C PRO A 401 -17.94 17.08 -4.49
N TRP A 402 -16.65 17.03 -4.85
CA TRP A 402 -15.53 16.89 -3.90
C TRP A 402 -15.45 18.07 -2.94
N LEU A 403 -15.22 17.79 -1.66
CA LEU A 403 -14.92 18.79 -0.62
C LEU A 403 -13.41 18.92 -0.41
N LEU A 404 -12.68 17.82 -0.61
CA LEU A 404 -11.24 17.77 -0.63
C LEU A 404 -10.81 16.83 -1.77
N LYS A 405 -9.74 17.15 -2.49
CA LYS A 405 -9.21 16.32 -3.59
C LYS A 405 -7.69 16.30 -3.66
N SER A 406 -7.13 15.18 -4.08
CA SER A 406 -5.70 15.03 -4.33
C SER A 406 -5.26 15.76 -5.61
N SER A 407 -3.97 15.76 -5.88
CA SER A 407 -3.45 15.95 -7.23
C SER A 407 -3.94 14.82 -8.17
N GLU A 408 -3.88 15.09 -9.47
CA GLU A 408 -4.16 14.07 -10.49
C GLU A 408 -3.21 12.88 -10.29
N THR A 409 -3.75 11.67 -10.26
CA THR A 409 -3.01 10.46 -9.96
C THR A 409 -3.63 9.23 -10.61
N THR A 410 -2.76 8.31 -11.02
CA THR A 410 -3.11 6.97 -11.48
C THR A 410 -2.99 5.94 -10.36
N GLU A 411 -2.59 6.33 -9.15
CA GLU A 411 -2.34 5.39 -8.05
C GLU A 411 -3.62 4.77 -7.53
N PHE A 412 -3.69 3.44 -7.54
CA PHE A 412 -4.87 2.66 -7.12
C PHE A 412 -5.04 2.62 -5.61
N ASN A 413 -4.00 2.90 -4.83
CA ASN A 413 -4.04 2.92 -3.38
C ASN A 413 -4.01 4.36 -2.86
N LEU A 414 -4.98 4.71 -2.02
CA LEU A 414 -5.07 6.02 -1.37
C LEU A 414 -3.82 6.34 -0.52
N LEU A 415 -3.21 5.33 0.11
CA LEU A 415 -2.03 5.51 0.96
C LEU A 415 -0.77 5.92 0.19
N GLU A 416 -0.75 5.71 -1.14
CA GLU A 416 0.37 6.07 -2.01
C GLU A 416 0.21 7.47 -2.62
N VAL A 417 -0.93 8.13 -2.38
CA VAL A 417 -1.23 9.44 -2.95
C VAL A 417 -0.50 10.54 -2.18
N GLY A 418 0.30 11.34 -2.89
CA GLY A 418 1.09 12.43 -2.31
C GLY A 418 0.26 13.60 -1.72
N GLY A 419 0.96 14.51 -1.03
CA GLY A 419 0.40 15.51 -0.10
C GLY A 419 -0.14 16.83 -0.67
N ASP A 420 -0.22 17.02 -1.99
CA ASP A 420 -0.72 18.28 -2.58
C ASP A 420 -2.26 18.31 -2.67
N TRP A 421 -2.94 18.21 -1.52
CA TRP A 421 -4.39 18.18 -1.45
C TRP A 421 -4.99 19.59 -1.54
N LYS A 422 -6.11 19.69 -2.26
CA LYS A 422 -6.92 20.91 -2.42
C LYS A 422 -8.20 20.77 -1.63
N ILE A 423 -8.52 21.77 -0.83
CA ILE A 423 -9.70 21.79 0.03
C ILE A 423 -10.66 22.91 -0.37
N TRP A 424 -11.95 22.66 -0.22
CA TRP A 424 -13.00 23.64 -0.42
C TRP A 424 -13.43 24.26 0.91
N THR A 425 -13.11 25.54 1.10
CA THR A 425 -13.53 26.34 2.27
C THR A 425 -14.44 27.50 1.86
N GLY A 426 -15.25 27.29 0.81
CA GLY A 426 -15.96 28.35 0.08
C GLY A 426 -15.14 28.92 -1.09
N THR A 427 -13.82 28.76 -1.03
CA THR A 427 -12.89 28.88 -2.16
C THR A 427 -11.97 27.66 -2.18
N VAL A 428 -11.28 27.44 -3.30
CA VAL A 428 -10.28 26.36 -3.38
C VAL A 428 -8.99 26.84 -2.74
N SER A 429 -8.60 26.22 -1.63
CA SER A 429 -7.29 26.40 -1.01
C SER A 429 -6.38 25.21 -1.33
N ASN A 430 -5.09 25.48 -1.53
CA ASN A 430 -4.06 24.45 -1.66
C ASN A 430 -3.43 24.14 -0.30
N GLY A 431 -2.79 22.97 -0.18
CA GLY A 431 -2.02 22.60 1.01
C GLY A 431 -2.91 22.20 2.18
N ALA A 432 -3.94 21.40 1.90
CA ALA A 432 -4.79 20.87 2.95
C ALA A 432 -4.05 19.79 3.75
N ASP A 433 -4.13 19.87 5.08
CA ASP A 433 -3.58 18.82 5.94
C ASP A 433 -4.48 17.58 5.87
N PHE A 434 -4.00 16.55 5.16
CA PHE A 434 -4.67 15.27 4.99
C PHE A 434 -3.67 14.14 5.19
N GLN A 435 -3.96 13.27 6.15
CA GLN A 435 -3.14 12.08 6.44
C GLN A 435 -4.05 10.85 6.51
N VAL A 436 -3.55 9.74 5.99
CA VAL A 436 -4.27 8.46 5.98
C VAL A 436 -3.32 7.38 6.44
N PHE A 437 -3.80 6.54 7.35
CA PHE A 437 -3.06 5.41 7.90
C PHE A 437 -3.85 4.13 7.66
N CYS A 438 -3.15 3.03 7.37
CA CYS A 438 -3.78 1.71 7.35
C CYS A 438 -3.96 1.21 8.79
N ASN A 439 -5.15 0.72 9.13
CA ASN A 439 -5.43 0.16 10.45
C ASN A 439 -5.10 -1.34 10.55
N GLU A 440 -4.72 -1.97 9.44
CA GLU A 440 -4.26 -3.36 9.46
C GLU A 440 -2.85 -3.45 10.04
N CYS A 441 -2.64 -4.40 10.96
CA CYS A 441 -1.32 -4.74 11.47
C CYS A 441 -0.78 -6.03 10.83
N ASP A 442 0.55 -6.12 10.73
CA ASP A 442 1.27 -7.35 10.40
C ASP A 442 2.02 -7.92 11.62
N GLY A 443 2.34 -7.07 12.60
CA GLY A 443 3.01 -7.52 13.83
C GLY A 443 2.84 -6.58 15.01
N GLU A 444 3.52 -6.90 16.11
CA GLU A 444 3.48 -6.12 17.36
C GLU A 444 4.01 -4.69 17.18
N VAL A 445 4.87 -4.46 16.19
CA VAL A 445 5.42 -3.14 15.87
C VAL A 445 4.32 -2.15 15.49
N ASP A 446 3.35 -2.60 14.69
CA ASP A 446 2.22 -1.77 14.24
C ASP A 446 1.26 -1.44 15.39
N CYS A 447 1.26 -2.29 16.42
CA CYS A 447 0.53 -2.09 17.67
C CYS A 447 1.37 -1.38 18.75
N ASN A 448 2.36 -0.57 18.33
CA ASN A 448 3.25 0.20 19.18
C ASN A 448 4.03 -0.62 20.24
N TYR A 449 4.19 -1.94 20.03
CA TYR A 449 4.70 -2.88 21.03
C TYR A 449 3.90 -2.90 22.35
N ARG A 450 2.62 -2.51 22.28
CA ARG A 450 1.68 -2.43 23.42
C ARG A 450 0.44 -3.28 23.19
N GLY A 451 0.53 -4.25 22.30
CA GLY A 451 -0.55 -5.15 21.92
C GLY A 451 -0.07 -6.20 20.93
N GLN A 452 -0.96 -7.13 20.63
CA GLN A 452 -0.73 -8.21 19.68
C GLN A 452 -1.57 -7.98 18.43
N CYS A 453 -1.01 -8.30 17.27
CA CYS A 453 -1.76 -8.29 16.03
C CYS A 453 -2.56 -9.59 15.89
N VAL A 454 -3.89 -9.50 16.02
CA VAL A 454 -4.81 -10.63 15.90
C VAL A 454 -5.80 -10.33 14.78
N ASP A 455 -5.86 -11.19 13.77
CA ASP A 455 -6.73 -11.01 12.59
C ASP A 455 -6.56 -9.64 11.91
N LYS A 456 -5.29 -9.19 11.79
CA LYS A 456 -4.90 -7.88 11.26
C LYS A 456 -5.43 -6.68 12.06
N ARG A 457 -5.88 -6.87 13.30
CA ARG A 457 -6.26 -5.79 14.20
C ARG A 457 -5.39 -5.82 15.45
N CYS A 458 -5.07 -4.64 15.97
CA CYS A 458 -4.33 -4.56 17.22
C CYS A 458 -5.25 -4.87 18.40
N GLN A 459 -4.96 -5.96 19.10
CA GLN A 459 -5.51 -6.25 20.42
C GLN A 459 -4.55 -5.70 21.47
N CYS A 460 -4.91 -4.57 22.08
CA CYS A 460 -4.06 -3.93 23.06
C CYS A 460 -3.90 -4.77 24.31
N ASP A 461 -2.67 -4.79 24.84
CA ASP A 461 -2.35 -5.52 26.06
C ASP A 461 -3.07 -4.84 27.24
N SER A 462 -4.23 -5.38 27.60
CA SER A 462 -4.80 -5.21 28.93
C SER A 462 -4.03 -6.14 29.86
N THR A 463 -2.81 -5.76 30.23
CA THR A 463 -1.88 -6.63 30.95
C THR A 463 -2.53 -7.23 32.20
N ASN A 464 -2.85 -8.54 32.17
CA ASN A 464 -2.93 -9.49 33.28
C ASN A 464 -3.50 -9.00 34.62
N SER A 465 -4.39 -8.01 34.66
CA SER A 465 -5.14 -7.75 35.88
C SER A 465 -6.17 -8.88 36.00
N GLU A 466 -5.83 -9.89 36.80
CA GLU A 466 -6.79 -10.91 37.26
C GLU A 466 -8.02 -10.26 37.95
N PHE A 467 -7.94 -8.96 38.23
CA PHE A 467 -9.04 -8.13 38.66
C PHE A 467 -9.78 -7.53 37.44
N GLU A 468 -10.83 -8.22 37.00
CA GLU A 468 -11.79 -7.71 36.01
C GLU A 468 -12.24 -6.28 36.40
N GLY A 469 -11.81 -5.32 35.58
CA GLY A 469 -12.30 -3.94 35.60
C GLY A 469 -11.40 -2.91 36.27
N GLU A 470 -10.10 -3.15 36.39
CA GLU A 470 -9.12 -2.06 36.50
C GLU A 470 -8.62 -1.72 35.10
N LEU A 471 -8.85 -0.47 34.66
CA LEU A 471 -8.57 0.00 33.30
C LEU A 471 -7.06 0.17 33.06
N GLU A 472 -6.24 -0.84 33.33
CA GLU A 472 -4.80 -0.80 33.07
C GLU A 472 -4.50 -1.13 31.60
N GLY A 473 -3.57 -0.38 31.00
CA GLY A 473 -3.04 -0.69 29.67
C GLY A 473 -3.06 0.47 28.68
N TYR A 474 -3.06 0.10 27.41
CA TYR A 474 -3.09 1.00 26.26
C TYR A 474 -4.40 0.80 25.47
N PHE A 475 -4.81 1.83 24.73
CA PHE A 475 -6.01 1.81 23.90
C PHE A 475 -5.81 2.57 22.59
N GLY A 476 -6.87 2.58 21.77
CA GLY A 476 -6.88 3.11 20.41
C GLY A 476 -6.62 2.03 19.37
N SER A 477 -6.93 2.33 18.11
CA SER A 477 -6.80 1.42 16.97
C SER A 477 -5.45 0.72 16.83
N SER A 478 -4.37 1.34 17.30
CA SER A 478 -2.98 0.85 17.23
C SER A 478 -2.31 0.78 18.61
N CYS A 479 -3.08 0.80 19.70
CA CYS A 479 -2.56 0.80 21.07
C CYS A 479 -1.61 1.96 21.39
N GLN A 480 -1.81 3.09 20.70
CA GLN A 480 -0.96 4.27 20.78
C GLN A 480 -1.22 5.12 22.04
N PHE A 481 -2.39 4.98 22.66
CA PHE A 481 -2.80 5.82 23.78
C PHE A 481 -2.62 5.10 25.11
N LYS A 482 -2.06 5.79 26.09
CA LYS A 482 -1.98 5.31 27.49
C LYS A 482 -3.34 5.44 28.15
N LYS A 483 -3.62 4.59 29.14
CA LYS A 483 -4.77 4.65 30.07
C LYS A 483 -5.29 6.09 30.28
N PRO A 484 -6.59 6.32 30.09
CA PRO A 484 -7.18 7.62 30.30
C PRO A 484 -7.20 7.95 31.79
N CYS A 485 -7.07 9.23 32.12
CA CYS A 485 -7.28 9.67 33.49
C CYS A 485 -8.75 9.44 33.88
N LEU A 486 -9.02 8.80 35.03
CA LEU A 486 -10.39 8.50 35.46
C LEU A 486 -11.13 9.74 35.97
N GLN A 487 -10.40 10.64 36.62
CA GLN A 487 -10.92 11.89 37.17
C GLN A 487 -9.86 12.98 37.03
N MET A 488 -10.26 14.14 36.53
CA MET A 488 -9.38 15.28 36.30
C MET A 488 -9.89 16.52 37.02
N GLN A 489 -8.96 17.37 37.44
CA GLN A 489 -9.23 18.66 38.08
C GLN A 489 -8.81 19.78 37.13
N GLY A 490 -9.67 20.75 36.90
CA GLY A 490 -9.30 21.99 36.23
C GLY A 490 -8.72 23.03 37.20
N ASP A 491 -8.00 24.02 36.66
CA ASP A 491 -7.43 25.13 37.43
C ASP A 491 -8.46 25.93 38.24
N MET A 492 -9.74 25.89 37.82
CA MET A 492 -10.85 26.53 38.53
C MET A 492 -11.45 25.64 39.63
N ASN A 493 -10.74 24.57 40.01
CA ASN A 493 -11.16 23.55 40.96
C ASN A 493 -12.43 22.81 40.50
N ASP A 494 -12.72 22.83 39.20
CA ASP A 494 -13.73 22.01 38.57
C ASP A 494 -13.25 20.57 38.45
N THR A 495 -14.16 19.63 38.64
CA THR A 495 -13.86 18.20 38.64
C THR A 495 -14.66 17.52 37.55
N TRP A 496 -13.98 16.68 36.78
CA TRP A 496 -14.57 15.91 35.69
C TRP A 496 -14.19 14.45 35.85
N ARG A 497 -15.07 13.56 35.43
CA ARG A 497 -14.87 12.11 35.52
C ARG A 497 -15.17 11.45 34.19
N ILE A 498 -14.55 10.32 33.91
CA ILE A 498 -14.86 9.55 32.71
C ILE A 498 -16.34 9.11 32.71
N ALA A 499 -16.98 9.22 31.55
CA ALA A 499 -18.33 8.77 31.32
C ALA A 499 -18.34 7.25 31.12
N TRP A 500 -19.31 6.56 31.72
CA TRP A 500 -19.46 5.11 31.59
C TRP A 500 -20.76 4.80 30.84
N VAL A 501 -20.67 3.95 29.81
CA VAL A 501 -21.84 3.51 29.02
C VAL A 501 -22.61 2.45 29.80
N ASP A 502 -21.88 1.48 30.34
CA ASP A 502 -22.42 0.44 31.20
C ASP A 502 -21.53 0.34 32.44
N ILE A 503 -22.11 0.68 33.59
CA ILE A 503 -21.43 0.64 34.89
C ILE A 503 -21.19 -0.81 35.32
N ALA A 504 -22.09 -1.73 34.97
CA ALA A 504 -21.95 -3.15 35.27
C ALA A 504 -20.81 -3.78 34.45
N GLU A 505 -20.70 -3.42 33.17
CA GLU A 505 -19.61 -3.89 32.30
C GLU A 505 -18.33 -3.06 32.39
N ARG A 506 -18.35 -1.93 33.14
CA ARG A 506 -17.23 -0.98 33.27
C ARG A 506 -16.64 -0.60 31.91
N LYS A 507 -17.49 -0.29 30.94
CA LYS A 507 -17.06 0.19 29.62
C LYS A 507 -17.12 1.72 29.59
N PRO A 508 -15.97 2.41 29.52
CA PRO A 508 -15.99 3.85 29.37
C PRO A 508 -16.56 4.22 28.01
N PHE A 509 -17.15 5.40 27.95
CA PHE A 509 -17.59 5.98 26.69
C PHE A 509 -16.36 6.53 25.95
N PHE A 510 -16.15 6.07 24.71
CA PHE A 510 -15.15 6.59 23.80
C PHE A 510 -15.78 7.32 22.62
N SER A 511 -15.14 8.38 22.15
CA SER A 511 -15.46 9.04 20.89
C SER A 511 -14.14 9.36 20.19
N TYR A 512 -14.00 8.98 18.92
CA TYR A 512 -12.75 9.06 18.16
C TYR A 512 -11.58 8.39 18.89
N ASP A 513 -11.79 7.18 19.41
CA ASP A 513 -10.83 6.46 20.25
C ASP A 513 -10.37 7.26 21.48
N ARG A 514 -11.19 8.17 22.04
CA ARG A 514 -10.84 8.96 23.23
C ARG A 514 -11.93 8.94 24.28
N PRO A 515 -11.57 8.90 25.58
CA PRO A 515 -12.54 8.91 26.66
C PRO A 515 -13.39 10.16 26.63
N VAL A 516 -14.67 10.02 26.94
CA VAL A 516 -15.58 11.14 27.17
C VAL A 516 -15.65 11.41 28.67
N TYR A 517 -15.73 12.68 29.06
CA TYR A 517 -15.81 13.09 30.46
C TYR A 517 -17.13 13.80 30.77
N VAL A 518 -17.63 13.64 31.99
CA VAL A 518 -18.80 14.32 32.53
C VAL A 518 -18.35 15.24 33.65
N TYR A 519 -18.84 16.46 33.64
CA TYR A 519 -18.62 17.42 34.72
C TYR A 519 -19.29 16.95 36.01
N GLU A 520 -18.59 17.08 37.13
CA GLU A 520 -19.10 16.68 38.45
C GLU A 520 -19.42 17.89 39.32
N SER A 521 -18.44 18.77 39.59
CA SER A 521 -18.64 19.93 40.45
C SER A 521 -17.47 20.92 40.42
N GLY A 522 -17.55 22.01 41.21
CA GLY A 522 -16.40 22.84 41.60
C GLY A 522 -16.28 24.19 40.91
N TRP A 523 -16.87 24.35 39.73
CA TRP A 523 -16.86 25.61 38.98
C TRP A 523 -17.89 26.61 39.51
N LYS A 524 -17.46 27.54 40.38
CA LYS A 524 -18.36 28.50 41.06
C LYS A 524 -19.18 29.41 40.14
N ASN A 525 -18.70 29.71 38.94
CA ASN A 525 -19.36 30.60 37.99
C ASN A 525 -20.26 29.85 37.00
N LEU A 526 -20.32 28.52 37.10
CA LEU A 526 -21.11 27.67 36.22
C LEU A 526 -22.33 27.17 36.99
N THR A 527 -23.50 27.69 36.63
CA THR A 527 -24.78 27.20 37.13
C THR A 527 -25.37 26.25 36.11
N ILE A 528 -25.40 24.97 36.44
CA ILE A 528 -26.00 23.92 35.61
C ILE A 528 -27.46 23.82 36.01
N PRO A 529 -28.42 24.00 35.08
CA PRO A 529 -29.83 23.75 35.36
C PRO A 529 -30.05 22.33 35.87
N GLU A 530 -31.04 22.16 36.74
CA GLU A 530 -31.41 20.83 37.24
C GLU A 530 -31.88 19.96 36.06
N GLY A 531 -31.29 18.77 35.89
CA GLY A 531 -31.55 17.85 34.77
C GLY A 531 -30.60 17.96 33.57
N ASP A 532 -29.76 19.00 33.52
CA ASP A 532 -28.75 19.17 32.48
C ASP A 532 -27.41 18.55 32.90
N ILE A 533 -26.64 18.07 31.92
CA ILE A 533 -25.25 17.64 32.15
C ILE A 533 -24.31 18.34 31.19
N ILE A 534 -23.05 18.49 31.62
CA ILE A 534 -21.98 18.97 30.77
C ILE A 534 -21.06 17.81 30.45
N ILE A 535 -20.88 17.57 29.16
CA ILE A 535 -20.01 16.53 28.65
C ILE A 535 -18.82 17.18 27.95
N MET A 536 -17.63 16.68 28.26
CA MET A 536 -16.42 16.95 27.50
C MET A 536 -16.14 15.80 26.53
N ILE A 537 -16.17 16.10 25.25
CA ILE A 537 -16.01 15.12 24.17
C ILE A 537 -14.99 15.62 23.16
N TYR A 538 -14.22 14.69 22.58
CA TYR A 538 -13.30 15.02 21.51
C TYR A 538 -14.05 15.05 20.18
N GLY A 539 -13.90 16.13 19.41
CA GLY A 539 -14.58 16.32 18.12
C GLY A 539 -13.69 16.06 16.92
N GLY A 540 -12.59 15.31 17.06
CA GLY A 540 -11.69 14.93 15.97
C GLY A 540 -10.37 15.71 15.90
N SER A 541 -10.32 16.94 16.42
CA SER A 541 -9.07 17.69 16.64
C SER A 541 -9.00 18.46 17.96
N ARG A 542 -10.14 18.68 18.63
CA ARG A 542 -10.26 19.48 19.84
C ARG A 542 -11.19 18.82 20.84
N TRP A 543 -11.03 19.14 22.11
CA TRP A 543 -11.98 18.83 23.16
C TRP A 543 -13.02 19.93 23.28
N PHE A 544 -14.29 19.54 23.43
CA PHE A 544 -15.42 20.45 23.57
C PHE A 544 -16.19 20.11 24.84
N GLY A 545 -16.43 21.11 25.70
CA GLY A 545 -17.36 20.99 26.82
C GLY A 545 -18.71 21.60 26.44
N ALA A 546 -19.73 20.75 26.30
CA ALA A 546 -21.06 21.12 25.82
C ALA A 546 -22.16 20.75 26.83
N TYR A 547 -23.17 21.62 26.92
CA TYR A 547 -24.41 21.35 27.63
C TYR A 547 -25.33 20.43 26.85
N TYR A 548 -25.96 19.52 27.57
CA TYR A 548 -27.04 18.70 27.08
C TYR A 548 -28.27 18.93 27.95
N GLU A 549 -29.35 19.37 27.32
CA GLU A 549 -30.62 19.70 27.97
C GLU A 549 -31.48 18.43 28.17
N ASP A 550 -32.20 18.38 29.29
CA ASP A 550 -33.23 17.36 29.59
C ASP A 550 -32.73 15.90 29.51
N THR A 551 -31.55 15.65 30.05
CA THR A 551 -30.88 14.35 29.91
C THR A 551 -31.48 13.25 30.78
N GLU A 552 -32.25 13.62 31.79
CA GLU A 552 -33.05 12.69 32.59
C GLU A 552 -34.14 12.00 31.76
N SER A 553 -34.65 12.66 30.71
CA SER A 553 -35.70 12.11 29.86
C SER A 553 -35.21 11.07 28.84
N MET A 554 -33.92 11.11 28.46
CA MET A 554 -33.36 10.31 27.38
C MET A 554 -33.21 8.82 27.74
N GLY A 555 -33.13 8.50 29.04
CA GLY A 555 -32.92 7.14 29.52
C GLY A 555 -31.57 6.54 29.09
N LEU A 556 -31.23 5.35 29.61
CA LEU A 556 -29.95 4.70 29.30
C LEU A 556 -29.84 4.32 27.82
N GLU A 557 -30.92 3.80 27.22
CA GLU A 557 -30.95 3.39 25.82
C GLU A 557 -30.77 4.57 24.87
N GLY A 558 -31.44 5.69 25.12
CA GLY A 558 -31.26 6.90 24.32
C GLY A 558 -29.85 7.47 24.44
N TRP A 559 -29.22 7.34 25.61
CA TRP A 559 -27.81 7.69 25.77
C TRP A 559 -26.89 6.81 24.95
N VAL A 560 -27.05 5.49 25.02
CA VAL A 560 -26.25 4.53 24.23
C VAL A 560 -26.41 4.81 22.74
N ASP A 561 -27.63 5.07 22.28
CA ASP A 561 -27.91 5.39 20.88
C ASP A 561 -27.27 6.73 20.46
N TYR A 562 -27.48 7.79 21.23
CA TYR A 562 -26.85 9.09 21.00
C TYR A 562 -25.33 8.98 20.89
N VAL A 563 -24.72 8.27 21.82
CA VAL A 563 -23.28 8.00 21.90
C VAL A 563 -22.80 7.24 20.68
N THR A 564 -23.48 6.18 20.31
CA THR A 564 -23.09 5.32 19.18
C THR A 564 -23.21 6.08 17.86
N GLN A 565 -24.21 6.96 17.74
CA GLN A 565 -24.44 7.78 16.54
C GLN A 565 -23.76 9.16 16.59
N PHE A 566 -23.00 9.45 17.64
CA PHE A 566 -22.40 10.76 17.84
C PHE A 566 -21.44 11.11 16.69
N HIS A 567 -21.62 12.31 16.15
CA HIS A 567 -20.76 12.91 15.15
C HIS A 567 -20.79 14.43 15.30
N ALA A 568 -19.65 15.04 15.64
CA ALA A 568 -19.53 16.47 15.98
C ALA A 568 -20.25 17.43 15.00
N PHE A 569 -20.17 17.16 13.69
CA PHE A 569 -20.90 17.90 12.67
C PHE A 569 -22.44 17.76 12.75
N TRP A 570 -22.95 16.52 12.82
CA TRP A 570 -24.38 16.24 12.78
C TRP A 570 -25.11 16.62 14.07
N ASP A 571 -24.42 16.49 15.20
CA ASP A 571 -24.96 16.87 16.51
C ASP A 571 -24.70 18.34 16.83
N LYS A 572 -24.20 19.11 15.84
CA LYS A 572 -24.01 20.56 15.91
C LYS A 572 -23.28 20.94 17.19
N ILE A 573 -22.20 20.23 17.52
CA ILE A 573 -21.49 20.45 18.79
C ILE A 573 -21.10 21.92 18.94
N TYR A 574 -20.78 22.58 17.82
CA TYR A 574 -20.55 24.01 17.80
C TYR A 574 -21.86 24.83 17.75
N THR A 575 -22.62 24.81 18.83
CA THR A 575 -23.78 25.70 19.08
C THR A 575 -23.58 26.49 20.37
N ASP A 576 -24.57 27.30 20.76
CA ASP A 576 -24.58 28.02 22.04
C ASP A 576 -24.48 27.10 23.27
N GLN A 577 -24.66 25.79 23.08
CA GLN A 577 -24.48 24.76 24.11
C GLN A 577 -23.01 24.50 24.44
N THR A 578 -22.07 24.72 23.50
CA THR A 578 -20.64 24.58 23.79
C THR A 578 -20.11 25.82 24.51
N LYS A 579 -19.54 25.60 25.70
CA LYS A 579 -18.99 26.67 26.55
C LYS A 579 -17.48 26.71 26.58
N ILE A 580 -16.83 25.56 26.47
CA ILE A 580 -15.37 25.49 26.49
C ILE A 580 -14.85 24.68 25.31
N VAL A 581 -13.70 25.08 24.80
CA VAL A 581 -13.02 24.41 23.69
C VAL A 581 -11.52 24.40 23.96
N SER A 582 -10.84 23.30 23.62
CA SER A 582 -9.38 23.23 23.72
C SER A 582 -8.69 23.80 22.47
N ASP A 583 -7.39 24.01 22.59
CA ASP A 583 -6.50 24.05 21.43
C ASP A 583 -6.54 22.75 20.62
N PRO A 584 -6.15 22.79 19.33
CA PRO A 584 -5.99 21.57 18.54
C PRO A 584 -4.99 20.64 19.22
N THR A 585 -5.36 19.38 19.39
CA THR A 585 -4.52 18.39 20.06
C THR A 585 -4.77 17.02 19.49
N THR A 586 -3.70 16.23 19.37
CA THR A 586 -3.76 14.79 19.05
C THR A 586 -3.63 13.92 20.31
N SER A 587 -3.60 14.55 21.49
CA SER A 587 -3.58 13.85 22.78
C SER A 587 -4.88 13.08 23.02
N SER A 588 -4.76 11.90 23.61
CA SER A 588 -5.91 11.10 24.08
C SER A 588 -6.53 11.58 25.36
N SER A 589 -5.93 12.58 25.99
CA SER A 589 -6.41 13.19 27.21
C SER A 589 -6.48 14.72 27.05
N PRO A 590 -7.48 15.38 27.65
CA PRO A 590 -7.51 16.85 27.72
C PRO A 590 -6.42 17.43 28.63
N ILE A 591 -5.77 16.59 29.45
CA ILE A 591 -4.65 17.00 30.32
C ILE A 591 -3.52 17.59 29.49
N GLY A 592 -2.98 18.73 29.94
CA GLY A 592 -1.93 19.45 29.25
C GLY A 592 -2.38 20.23 28.01
N SER A 593 -3.67 20.19 27.66
CA SER A 593 -4.23 21.05 26.60
C SER A 593 -4.76 22.34 27.21
N ASP A 594 -4.53 23.47 26.55
CA ASP A 594 -5.12 24.74 26.94
C ASP A 594 -6.59 24.77 26.55
N PHE A 595 -7.42 25.32 27.44
CA PHE A 595 -8.85 25.50 27.20
C PHE A 595 -9.24 26.97 27.22
N TYR A 596 -10.29 27.26 26.46
CA TYR A 596 -10.86 28.59 26.30
C TYR A 596 -12.34 28.54 26.59
N MET A 597 -12.82 29.50 27.37
CA MET A 597 -14.24 29.80 27.47
C MET A 597 -14.70 30.57 26.22
N ILE A 598 -15.72 30.04 25.58
CA ILE A 598 -16.37 30.69 24.44
C ILE A 598 -17.27 31.81 24.97
N GLY A 599 -16.87 33.03 24.67
CA GLY A 599 -17.59 34.27 24.96
C GLY A 599 -18.60 34.60 23.88
N LYS A 600 -18.55 35.84 23.37
CA LYS A 600 -19.50 36.31 22.37
C LYS A 600 -19.31 35.59 21.03
N ARG A 601 -20.42 35.24 20.39
CA ARG A 601 -20.47 34.67 19.04
C ARG A 601 -20.90 35.73 18.03
N GLY A 602 -20.55 35.53 16.77
CA GLY A 602 -20.92 36.38 15.65
C GLY A 602 -19.82 36.47 14.61
N GLU A 603 -20.15 37.02 13.43
CA GLU A 603 -19.23 37.12 12.28
C GLU A 603 -17.88 37.77 12.63
N ARG A 604 -17.86 38.68 13.62
CA ARG A 604 -16.63 39.35 14.06
C ARG A 604 -15.63 38.42 14.75
N TYR A 605 -16.10 37.35 15.40
CA TYR A 605 -15.30 36.50 16.26
C TYR A 605 -14.91 35.17 15.59
N GLY A 606 -15.31 34.98 14.34
CA GLY A 606 -15.07 33.76 13.59
C GLY A 606 -15.88 32.56 14.11
N PRO A 607 -15.54 31.35 13.64
CA PRO A 607 -16.34 30.16 13.82
C PRO A 607 -16.16 29.50 15.18
N PHE A 608 -15.38 30.06 16.10
CA PHE A 608 -15.30 29.60 17.50
C PHE A 608 -15.74 30.65 18.54
N GLY A 609 -16.15 31.84 18.08
CA GLY A 609 -16.49 32.94 18.97
C GLY A 609 -15.27 33.54 19.66
N GLU A 610 -15.52 34.44 20.60
CA GLU A 610 -14.48 35.08 21.41
C GLU A 610 -13.89 34.06 22.38
N LEU A 611 -12.62 33.69 22.22
CA LEU A 611 -11.95 32.71 23.07
C LEU A 611 -11.25 33.40 24.24
N ASN A 612 -11.72 33.13 25.46
CA ASN A 612 -11.12 33.63 26.70
C ASN A 612 -10.33 32.51 27.37
N PRO A 613 -9.00 32.62 27.53
CA PRO A 613 -8.19 31.54 28.11
C PRO A 613 -8.63 31.22 29.54
N LEU A 614 -8.69 29.92 29.87
CA LEU A 614 -9.01 29.44 31.21
C LEU A 614 -7.77 29.27 32.11
N SER A 615 -6.58 29.17 31.51
CA SER A 615 -5.30 29.07 32.22
C SER A 615 -4.46 30.34 32.04
N ASP A 616 -3.71 30.71 33.08
CA ASP A 616 -2.77 31.83 33.08
C ASP A 616 -1.45 31.42 33.75
N PRO A 617 -0.32 31.33 33.01
CA PRO A 617 -0.17 31.70 31.61
C PRO A 617 -0.72 30.62 30.65
N PRO A 618 -1.14 31.00 29.42
CA PRO A 618 -1.41 30.04 28.35
C PRO A 618 -0.19 29.13 28.09
N GLY A 619 -0.43 27.85 27.80
CA GLY A 619 0.59 26.84 27.52
C GLY A 619 0.84 25.87 28.68
N SER A 620 0.23 26.08 29.85
CA SER A 620 0.37 25.16 30.99
C SER A 620 -0.54 23.94 30.89
N GLY A 621 -1.58 24.00 30.05
CA GLY A 621 -2.73 23.12 30.16
C GLY A 621 -3.67 23.54 31.29
N PHE A 622 -4.95 23.18 31.16
CA PHE A 622 -5.99 23.52 32.13
C PHE A 622 -6.35 22.39 33.10
N PHE A 623 -6.13 21.14 32.71
CA PHE A 623 -6.51 19.96 33.50
C PHE A 623 -5.29 19.19 34.02
N ASP A 624 -5.39 18.75 35.27
CA ASP A 624 -4.52 17.81 35.94
C ASP A 624 -5.23 16.48 36.23
N CYS A 625 -4.49 15.37 36.19
CA CYS A 625 -5.05 14.08 36.60
C CYS A 625 -5.10 13.96 38.13
N ILE A 626 -6.26 13.63 38.69
CA ILE A 626 -6.39 13.30 40.10
C ILE A 626 -6.22 11.79 40.24
N GLU A 627 -5.20 11.35 40.98
CA GLU A 627 -5.16 9.96 41.43
C GLU A 627 -6.32 9.74 42.41
N MET A 628 -7.37 9.05 41.94
CA MET A 628 -8.41 8.58 42.83
C MET A 628 -7.77 7.62 43.85
N ASN A 629 -7.93 7.93 45.14
CA ASN A 629 -7.67 6.96 46.18
C ASN A 629 -8.54 5.73 45.87
N THR A 630 -7.92 4.55 45.72
CA THR A 630 -8.56 3.30 45.30
C THR A 630 -9.83 3.00 46.10
N THR A 631 -9.86 3.41 47.36
CA THR A 631 -11.02 3.30 48.25
C THR A 631 -12.21 4.15 47.81
N ALA A 632 -11.97 5.39 47.38
CA ALA A 632 -13.03 6.29 46.92
C ALA A 632 -13.65 5.81 45.61
N HIS A 633 -12.82 5.26 44.71
CA HIS A 633 -13.31 4.65 43.47
C HIS A 633 -14.20 3.43 43.75
N LEU A 634 -13.80 2.53 44.66
CA LEU A 634 -14.60 1.36 45.03
C LEU A 634 -15.93 1.75 45.70
N ILE A 635 -15.93 2.76 46.57
CA ILE A 635 -17.16 3.27 47.20
C ILE A 635 -18.09 3.84 46.15
N TYR A 636 -17.57 4.66 45.23
CA TYR A 636 -18.36 5.24 44.16
C TYR A 636 -19.00 4.17 43.25
N VAL A 637 -18.22 3.18 42.80
CA VAL A 637 -18.73 2.07 41.99
C VAL A 637 -19.82 1.31 42.75
N ALA A 638 -19.64 1.09 44.05
CA ALA A 638 -20.66 0.45 44.88
C ALA A 638 -21.93 1.31 44.99
N GLU A 639 -21.81 2.62 45.21
CA GLU A 639 -22.95 3.54 45.30
C GLU A 639 -23.75 3.58 43.99
N GLN A 640 -23.09 3.61 42.83
CA GLN A 640 -23.76 3.57 41.53
C GLN A 640 -24.45 2.23 41.26
N LEU A 641 -23.81 1.11 41.61
CA LEU A 641 -24.44 -0.20 41.49
C LEU A 641 -25.68 -0.31 42.39
N ILE A 642 -25.61 0.22 43.62
CA ILE A 642 -26.75 0.26 44.54
C ILE A 642 -27.86 1.17 43.99
N TYR A 643 -27.52 2.35 43.46
CA TYR A 643 -28.48 3.27 42.85
C TYR A 643 -29.21 2.61 41.68
N ASN A 644 -28.49 1.96 40.76
CA ASN A 644 -29.09 1.25 39.63
C ASN A 644 -29.97 0.08 40.07
N GLN A 645 -29.56 -0.69 41.09
CA GLN A 645 -30.40 -1.76 41.64
C GLN A 645 -31.68 -1.22 42.28
N LEU A 646 -31.59 -0.14 43.06
CA LEU A 646 -32.76 0.49 43.69
C LEU A 646 -33.71 1.10 42.65
N HIS A 647 -33.18 1.74 41.61
CA HIS A 647 -33.98 2.30 40.54
C HIS A 647 -34.75 1.22 39.77
N ASN A 648 -34.09 0.11 39.44
CA ASN A 648 -34.73 -1.02 38.76
C ASN A 648 -35.78 -1.74 39.62
N MET A 649 -35.64 -1.73 40.95
CA MET A 649 -36.66 -2.27 41.86
C MET A 649 -37.87 -1.34 42.02
N GLY A 650 -37.75 -0.05 41.71
CA GLY A 650 -38.86 0.91 41.77
C GLY A 650 -39.77 0.92 40.53
N GLN A 651 -39.33 0.32 39.42
CA GLN A 651 -40.09 0.25 38.17
C GLN A 651 -40.82 -1.08 37.93
N ASN A 652 -40.54 -2.11 38.74
CA ASN A 652 -41.31 -3.37 38.81
C ASN A 652 -42.35 -3.30 39.94
#